data_AF-A0A2I1IN24-F1
#
_entry.id   AF-A0A2I1IN24-F1
#
_cell.length_a   1.000
_cell.length_b   1.000
_cell.length_c   1.000
_cell.angle_alpha   90.00
_cell.angle_beta   90.00
_cell.angle_gamma   90.00
#
_symmetry.space_group_name_H-M   'P 1'
#
loop_
_entity.id
_entity.type
_entity.pdbx_description
1 polymer ?
#
loop_
_entity_poly.entity_id
_entity_poly.type
_entity_poly.pdbx_seq_one_letter_code
_entity_poly.pdbx_strand_id
1 'polypeptide(L)'
;MRLAKNISAILATMLITLSMIAGTTSAFAAPPTNGKDVSTKLEFTNFDFKHHAWKPDYSNLELKDFNPSNPIRSYIGESGYIDFNVKIPDDVKAGDYFIIDYGKYVRPGGIETPIGLTPLISEGKYITDIVYDAASNRVFHRFNANVEKKDNVTVHYQDPIWQKYDQVTDSKKLYPVALTIGGKSYKKELSYDYGNGDKGSYKVVHGANINVDSSGVKKRITQVWHVNRDGESIPNGDHTLLWESNTNDAFESIKVYEVTDDRAFTDSPNPTPNAAYVKEVKATPYKDEKGGTRVNLGNGLAAGKKYIVITTANPAGTASVDWLSVRDKDNHSRPNDSMGIQIGVNNSASSGQGNNKPGMFIETHRYERVDEAGNVLKVDETVTKFPQKGLETEHYSTGKEDRESYKFVRAENPKNEPSYAKDGSRTSGSFKPGITQEITYVYQKVVPTKGNVNINYINTTGQVIKDKVVDTKDGAAGSDYNAAEEGEKPEVIKKDGKTYRLVTKKGVTKDGRVYDAAGVAVGASDSPSVGKVEAGVTKEVTYVYELVTEQPEPGPTPKPTPQPEPSPAPKPTPQPEPSPAPKPTPQPEPSPAPKPTPQPEPSPAQKPAPPSARQTVPVSREVKKAPAAERARLSNTGVAVALPLSLAAAGLIVIGSAIFKNRKTLH
;
A
#
# COMPACT_ATOMS: atom_id res chain seq x y z
N MET A 1 -9.55 -22.08 37.13
CA MET A 1 -8.90 -21.69 35.85
C MET A 1 -9.59 -22.37 34.67
N ARG A 2 -10.70 -21.80 34.18
CA ARG A 2 -11.36 -22.13 32.90
C ARG A 2 -12.45 -21.07 32.67
N LEU A 3 -12.02 -19.80 32.64
CA LEU A 3 -12.88 -18.65 32.38
C LEU A 3 -12.04 -17.47 31.85
N ALA A 4 -11.22 -17.71 30.82
CA ALA A 4 -10.38 -16.67 30.21
C ALA A 4 -9.95 -17.01 28.77
N LYS A 5 -10.79 -17.72 28.00
CA LYS A 5 -10.52 -18.00 26.57
C LYS A 5 -11.64 -17.61 25.60
N ASN A 6 -12.79 -17.11 26.06
CA ASN A 6 -13.92 -16.76 25.20
C ASN A 6 -14.31 -15.27 25.19
N ILE A 7 -13.48 -14.37 25.74
CA ILE A 7 -13.75 -12.91 25.69
C ILE A 7 -12.97 -12.23 24.54
N SER A 8 -11.92 -12.85 24.00
CA SER A 8 -11.14 -12.27 22.90
C SER A 8 -11.76 -12.46 21.51
N ALA A 9 -12.77 -13.34 21.37
CA ALA A 9 -13.47 -13.58 20.10
C ALA A 9 -14.74 -12.72 19.94
N ILE A 10 -15.20 -12.05 21.00
CA ILE A 10 -16.40 -11.18 20.96
C ILE A 10 -16.01 -9.70 20.83
N LEU A 11 -14.81 -9.31 21.27
CA LEU A 11 -14.28 -7.95 21.05
C LEU A 11 -13.60 -7.75 19.69
N ALA A 12 -13.19 -8.81 18.99
CA ALA A 12 -12.67 -8.73 17.62
C ALA A 12 -13.77 -8.56 16.55
N THR A 13 -15.00 -8.97 16.85
CA THR A 13 -16.16 -8.81 15.95
C THR A 13 -16.87 -7.47 16.13
N MET A 14 -16.57 -6.74 17.22
CA MET A 14 -17.16 -5.43 17.52
C MET A 14 -16.27 -4.23 17.14
N LEU A 15 -15.06 -4.47 16.62
CA LEU A 15 -14.19 -3.42 16.04
C LEU A 15 -14.05 -3.47 14.51
N ILE A 16 -14.73 -4.40 13.83
CA ILE A 16 -14.77 -4.47 12.35
C ILE A 16 -16.07 -3.86 11.78
N THR A 17 -17.04 -3.50 12.64
CA THR A 17 -18.31 -2.87 12.26
C THR A 17 -18.34 -1.34 12.42
N LEU A 18 -17.20 -0.68 12.64
CA LEU A 18 -17.15 0.79 12.77
C LEU A 18 -16.17 1.51 11.82
N SER A 19 -15.85 0.91 10.67
CA SER A 19 -15.29 1.64 9.51
C SER A 19 -16.21 1.67 8.29
N MET A 20 -17.45 1.18 8.41
CA MET A 20 -18.47 1.26 7.35
C MET A 20 -19.52 2.35 7.59
N ILE A 21 -19.20 3.37 8.39
CA ILE A 21 -20.02 4.58 8.53
C ILE A 21 -19.15 5.81 8.27
N ALA A 22 -18.63 5.88 7.04
CA ALA A 22 -18.25 7.12 6.39
C ALA A 22 -18.70 7.05 4.91
N GLY A 23 -19.98 6.73 4.73
CA GLY A 23 -20.68 6.77 3.45
C GLY A 23 -22.00 7.52 3.58
N THR A 24 -22.10 8.46 4.53
CA THR A 24 -23.20 9.41 4.57
C THR A 24 -23.03 10.37 3.39
N THR A 25 -23.86 10.18 2.36
CA THR A 25 -24.32 11.22 1.42
C THR A 25 -23.35 12.41 1.28
N SER A 26 -22.21 12.20 0.61
CA SER A 26 -21.46 13.33 0.09
C SER A 26 -22.01 13.64 -1.29
N ALA A 27 -22.40 14.89 -1.48
CA ALA A 27 -22.67 15.46 -2.80
C ALA A 27 -21.54 15.02 -3.75
N PHE A 28 -21.89 14.62 -4.98
CA PHE A 28 -20.99 14.27 -6.08
C PHE A 28 -19.68 15.05 -5.98
N ALA A 29 -18.66 14.43 -5.40
CA ALA A 29 -17.38 15.09 -5.24
C ALA A 29 -16.76 15.15 -6.64
N ALA A 30 -16.54 16.38 -7.12
CA ALA A 30 -15.65 16.64 -8.24
C ALA A 30 -14.33 15.84 -8.08
N PRO A 31 -13.65 15.46 -9.18
CA PRO A 31 -12.45 14.65 -9.10
C PRO A 31 -11.45 15.25 -8.09
N PRO A 32 -10.91 14.45 -7.15
CA PRO A 32 -9.98 14.95 -6.14
C PRO A 32 -8.74 15.55 -6.79
N THR A 33 -8.28 16.68 -6.27
CA THR A 33 -7.27 17.57 -6.88
C THR A 33 -5.83 17.04 -6.92
N ASN A 34 -5.55 15.84 -6.42
CA ASN A 34 -4.17 15.38 -6.17
C ASN A 34 -3.69 14.20 -7.06
N GLY A 35 -4.54 13.67 -7.94
CA GLY A 35 -4.19 12.56 -8.84
C GLY A 35 -4.19 12.95 -10.31
N LYS A 36 -3.41 12.25 -11.15
CA LYS A 36 -3.41 12.48 -12.60
C LYS A 36 -4.23 11.43 -13.33
N ASP A 37 -4.83 11.83 -14.44
CA ASP A 37 -5.42 10.89 -15.40
C ASP A 37 -4.29 10.09 -16.06
N VAL A 38 -4.23 8.78 -15.76
CA VAL A 38 -3.24 7.84 -16.31
C VAL A 38 -3.87 6.90 -17.35
N SER A 39 -5.07 7.21 -17.84
CA SER A 39 -5.81 6.44 -18.84
C SER A 39 -4.96 5.99 -20.02
N THR A 40 -4.06 6.85 -20.53
CA THR A 40 -3.21 6.56 -21.69
C THR A 40 -1.96 5.74 -21.37
N LYS A 41 -1.62 5.56 -20.09
CA LYS A 41 -0.49 4.72 -19.65
C LYS A 41 -0.88 3.26 -19.47
N LEU A 42 -2.16 3.00 -19.22
CA LEU A 42 -2.68 1.66 -18.98
C LEU A 42 -2.79 0.89 -20.30
N GLU A 43 -2.49 -0.41 -20.24
CA GLU A 43 -2.62 -1.29 -21.39
C GLU A 43 -3.87 -2.15 -21.22
N PHE A 44 -4.89 -1.89 -22.05
CA PHE A 44 -6.14 -2.64 -22.09
C PHE A 44 -6.12 -3.68 -23.20
N THR A 45 -6.27 -4.95 -22.85
CA THR A 45 -6.22 -6.08 -23.78
C THR A 45 -7.44 -6.98 -23.62
N ASN A 46 -7.70 -7.81 -24.63
CA ASN A 46 -8.81 -8.78 -24.66
C ASN A 46 -10.18 -8.17 -24.33
N PHE A 47 -10.40 -6.91 -24.71
CA PHE A 47 -11.70 -6.28 -24.50
C PHE A 47 -12.77 -6.94 -25.36
N ASP A 48 -13.88 -7.32 -24.75
CA ASP A 48 -15.07 -7.82 -25.43
C ASP A 48 -16.38 -7.40 -24.74
N PHE A 49 -17.44 -7.41 -25.53
CA PHE A 49 -18.82 -7.32 -25.04
C PHE A 49 -19.40 -8.72 -24.92
N LYS A 50 -19.80 -9.09 -23.72
CA LYS A 50 -20.40 -10.40 -23.42
C LYS A 50 -21.91 -10.29 -23.18
N HIS A 51 -22.61 -11.40 -23.34
CA HIS A 51 -24.02 -11.59 -23.04
C HIS A 51 -24.14 -12.57 -21.88
N HIS A 52 -24.68 -12.11 -20.75
CA HIS A 52 -25.03 -12.96 -19.63
C HIS A 52 -26.41 -13.55 -19.87
N ALA A 53 -26.43 -14.76 -20.41
CA ALA A 53 -27.61 -15.43 -20.92
C ALA A 53 -27.93 -16.68 -20.11
N TRP A 54 -29.21 -17.06 -20.04
CA TRP A 54 -29.57 -18.34 -19.43
C TRP A 54 -29.00 -19.50 -20.25
N LYS A 55 -28.47 -20.51 -19.56
CA LYS A 55 -28.15 -21.77 -20.22
C LYS A 55 -29.38 -22.35 -20.91
N PRO A 56 -29.20 -23.16 -21.98
CA PRO A 56 -30.31 -23.82 -22.65
C PRO A 56 -31.18 -24.67 -21.71
N ASP A 57 -30.61 -25.16 -20.62
CA ASP A 57 -31.28 -25.95 -19.59
C ASP A 57 -31.89 -25.12 -18.44
N TYR A 58 -31.79 -23.78 -18.52
CA TYR A 58 -32.25 -22.82 -17.52
C TYR A 58 -31.68 -23.03 -16.11
N SER A 59 -30.56 -23.76 -15.98
CA SER A 59 -29.96 -24.06 -14.68
C SER A 59 -29.27 -22.86 -14.03
N ASN A 60 -28.56 -22.05 -14.83
CA ASN A 60 -27.96 -20.79 -14.41
C ASN A 60 -27.66 -19.85 -15.60
N LEU A 61 -27.37 -18.59 -15.30
CA LEU A 61 -26.81 -17.63 -16.27
C LEU A 61 -25.34 -17.94 -16.52
N GLU A 62 -24.89 -17.73 -17.76
CA GLU A 62 -23.48 -17.84 -18.16
C GLU A 62 -23.08 -16.69 -19.10
N LEU A 63 -21.82 -16.27 -19.02
CA LEU A 63 -21.26 -15.26 -19.90
C LEU A 63 -20.87 -15.89 -21.25
N LYS A 64 -21.43 -15.37 -22.34
CA LYS A 64 -21.15 -15.78 -23.72
C LYS A 64 -20.70 -14.60 -24.58
N ASP A 65 -20.12 -14.92 -25.73
CA ASP A 65 -19.90 -13.92 -26.78
C ASP A 65 -21.25 -13.36 -27.24
N PHE A 66 -21.31 -12.04 -27.42
CA PHE A 66 -22.52 -11.41 -27.92
C PHE A 66 -22.80 -11.82 -29.37
N ASN A 67 -24.04 -12.28 -29.63
CA ASN A 67 -24.56 -12.64 -30.94
C ASN A 67 -25.74 -11.72 -31.30
N PRO A 68 -25.65 -10.89 -32.37
CA PRO A 68 -26.74 -10.00 -32.80
C PRO A 68 -28.07 -10.70 -33.07
N SER A 69 -28.04 -11.98 -33.48
CA SER A 69 -29.22 -12.80 -33.74
C SER A 69 -29.89 -13.32 -32.46
N ASN A 70 -29.24 -13.17 -31.31
CA ASN A 70 -29.75 -13.54 -29.99
C ASN A 70 -29.76 -12.29 -29.08
N PRO A 71 -30.81 -11.45 -29.15
CA PRO A 71 -30.87 -10.22 -28.37
C PRO A 71 -30.81 -10.50 -26.87
N ILE A 72 -30.31 -9.52 -26.11
CA ILE A 72 -30.28 -9.58 -24.64
C ILE A 72 -31.72 -9.51 -24.13
N ARG A 73 -32.21 -10.59 -23.51
CA ARG A 73 -33.60 -10.68 -23.02
C ARG A 73 -33.72 -10.03 -21.64
N SER A 74 -33.79 -8.70 -21.61
CA SER A 74 -33.83 -7.93 -20.37
C SER A 74 -35.07 -8.22 -19.51
N TYR A 75 -36.18 -8.63 -20.12
CA TYR A 75 -37.41 -8.97 -19.39
C TYR A 75 -37.29 -10.23 -18.52
N ILE A 76 -36.26 -11.06 -18.72
CA ILE A 76 -35.95 -12.23 -17.87
C ILE A 76 -34.61 -12.09 -17.14
N GLY A 77 -34.09 -10.86 -17.03
CA GLY A 77 -32.89 -10.56 -16.24
C GLY A 77 -31.55 -10.78 -16.95
N GLU A 78 -31.54 -11.08 -18.26
CA GLU A 78 -30.29 -11.10 -19.03
C GLU A 78 -29.70 -9.70 -19.17
N SER A 79 -28.37 -9.61 -19.23
CA SER A 79 -27.63 -8.36 -19.34
C SER A 79 -26.44 -8.46 -20.28
N GLY A 80 -25.95 -7.30 -20.73
CA GLY A 80 -24.64 -7.20 -21.35
C GLY A 80 -23.55 -7.11 -20.29
N TYR A 81 -22.32 -7.44 -20.66
CA TYR A 81 -21.13 -7.28 -19.82
C TYR A 81 -19.99 -6.69 -20.64
N ILE A 82 -19.12 -5.93 -20.00
CA ILE A 82 -17.77 -5.65 -20.51
C ILE A 82 -16.80 -6.61 -19.84
N ASP A 83 -15.83 -7.11 -20.61
CA ASP A 83 -14.81 -8.05 -20.16
C ASP A 83 -13.47 -7.61 -20.74
N PHE A 84 -12.46 -7.36 -19.92
CA PHE A 84 -11.12 -7.02 -20.38
C PHE A 84 -10.04 -7.31 -19.35
N ASN A 85 -8.80 -7.32 -19.83
CA ASN A 85 -7.61 -7.27 -18.99
C ASN A 85 -7.01 -5.86 -19.00
N VAL A 86 -6.52 -5.40 -17.85
CA VAL A 86 -5.76 -4.16 -17.72
C VAL A 86 -4.41 -4.45 -17.07
N LYS A 87 -3.33 -4.02 -17.72
CA LYS A 87 -1.98 -4.00 -17.14
C LYS A 87 -1.66 -2.59 -16.68
N ILE A 88 -1.20 -2.50 -15.43
CA ILE A 88 -0.95 -1.24 -14.73
C ILE A 88 0.57 -1.07 -14.57
N PRO A 89 1.16 0.00 -15.12
CA PRO A 89 2.59 0.29 -14.97
C PRO A 89 3.02 0.56 -13.52
N ASP A 90 4.26 0.22 -13.18
CA ASP A 90 4.81 0.34 -11.81
C ASP A 90 4.99 1.79 -11.32
N ASP A 91 4.95 2.77 -12.24
CA ASP A 91 5.05 4.20 -11.94
C ASP A 91 3.70 4.85 -11.58
N VAL A 92 2.58 4.12 -11.70
CA VAL A 92 1.26 4.56 -11.24
C VAL A 92 1.24 4.71 -9.72
N LYS A 93 0.69 5.82 -9.23
CA LYS A 93 0.70 6.19 -7.82
C LYS A 93 -0.70 6.23 -7.21
N ALA A 94 -0.75 6.19 -5.90
CA ALA A 94 -1.99 6.43 -5.18
C ALA A 94 -2.53 7.83 -5.52
N GLY A 95 -3.82 7.90 -5.82
CA GLY A 95 -4.50 9.11 -6.29
C GLY A 95 -4.66 9.18 -7.80
N ASP A 96 -3.74 8.62 -8.60
CA ASP A 96 -3.91 8.53 -10.06
C ASP A 96 -5.20 7.79 -10.42
N TYR A 97 -5.76 8.07 -11.59
CA TYR A 97 -7.04 7.48 -11.98
C TYR A 97 -7.15 7.18 -13.46
N PHE A 98 -8.08 6.32 -13.82
CA PHE A 98 -8.55 6.15 -15.20
C PHE A 98 -10.08 6.16 -15.25
N ILE A 99 -10.60 6.40 -16.45
CA ILE A 99 -12.04 6.59 -16.68
C ILE A 99 -12.58 5.51 -17.62
N ILE A 100 -13.76 4.99 -17.29
CA ILE A 100 -14.63 4.26 -18.21
C ILE A 100 -15.84 5.15 -18.50
N ASP A 101 -15.97 5.58 -19.75
CA ASP A 101 -17.14 6.32 -20.25
C ASP A 101 -18.10 5.34 -20.94
N TYR A 102 -19.31 5.19 -20.39
CA TYR A 102 -20.30 4.24 -20.89
C TYR A 102 -21.14 4.77 -22.06
N GLY A 103 -20.88 6.01 -22.48
CA GLY A 103 -21.50 6.61 -23.65
C GLY A 103 -23.01 6.79 -23.52
N LYS A 104 -23.71 6.63 -24.65
CA LYS A 104 -25.12 7.01 -24.78
C LYS A 104 -26.11 5.93 -24.34
N TYR A 105 -25.89 4.68 -24.74
CA TYR A 105 -26.95 3.67 -24.74
C TYR A 105 -26.99 2.78 -23.50
N VAL A 106 -25.87 2.67 -22.79
CA VAL A 106 -25.73 1.80 -21.63
C VAL A 106 -25.19 2.57 -20.44
N ARG A 107 -25.34 2.00 -19.25
CA ARG A 107 -24.78 2.46 -17.98
C ARG A 107 -24.12 1.28 -17.27
N PRO A 108 -23.18 1.52 -16.34
CA PRO A 108 -22.57 0.46 -15.55
C PRO A 108 -23.59 -0.28 -14.66
N GLY A 109 -23.23 -1.51 -14.30
CA GLY A 109 -23.94 -2.37 -13.37
C GLY A 109 -25.29 -2.89 -13.89
N GLY A 110 -26.11 -3.37 -12.95
CA GLY A 110 -27.44 -3.90 -13.21
C GLY A 110 -28.56 -2.90 -12.93
N ILE A 111 -29.75 -3.43 -12.63
CA ILE A 111 -30.92 -2.65 -12.24
C ILE A 111 -30.77 -1.93 -10.88
N GLU A 112 -29.72 -2.23 -10.11
CA GLU A 112 -29.54 -1.74 -8.74
C GLU A 112 -28.95 -0.31 -8.66
N THR A 113 -29.38 0.45 -7.64
CA THR A 113 -28.85 1.76 -7.25
C THR A 113 -28.59 1.79 -5.73
N PRO A 114 -27.43 2.21 -5.21
CA PRO A 114 -26.27 2.64 -5.96
C PRO A 114 -25.66 1.43 -6.67
N ILE A 115 -25.02 1.71 -7.79
CA ILE A 115 -24.50 0.68 -8.68
C ILE A 115 -23.36 -0.06 -7.96
N GLY A 116 -23.53 -1.36 -7.72
CA GLY A 116 -22.52 -2.23 -7.09
C GLY A 116 -21.38 -2.58 -8.06
N LEU A 117 -20.48 -1.63 -8.29
CA LEU A 117 -19.26 -1.87 -9.09
C LEU A 117 -18.14 -2.40 -8.21
N THR A 118 -17.37 -3.33 -8.76
CA THR A 118 -16.28 -3.99 -8.03
C THR A 118 -14.97 -3.25 -8.33
N PRO A 119 -14.26 -2.74 -7.31
CA PRO A 119 -12.91 -2.19 -7.50
C PRO A 119 -11.95 -3.16 -8.16
N LEU A 120 -10.89 -2.65 -8.81
CA LEU A 120 -9.81 -3.52 -9.28
C LEU A 120 -9.19 -4.26 -8.09
N ILE A 121 -9.07 -5.59 -8.21
CA ILE A 121 -8.51 -6.45 -7.17
C ILE A 121 -7.16 -7.01 -7.63
N SER A 122 -6.15 -6.96 -6.76
CA SER A 122 -4.89 -7.68 -6.94
C SER A 122 -4.55 -8.45 -5.67
N GLU A 123 -4.43 -9.78 -5.78
CA GLU A 123 -4.17 -10.70 -4.66
C GLU A 123 -5.11 -10.47 -3.44
N GLY A 124 -6.41 -10.34 -3.70
CA GLY A 124 -7.43 -10.18 -2.66
C GLY A 124 -7.52 -8.80 -2.01
N LYS A 125 -6.73 -7.81 -2.46
CA LYS A 125 -6.83 -6.42 -2.00
C LYS A 125 -7.33 -5.50 -3.11
N TYR A 126 -8.20 -4.56 -2.74
CA TYR A 126 -8.61 -3.48 -3.63
C TYR A 126 -7.44 -2.54 -3.88
N ILE A 127 -7.11 -2.32 -5.15
CA ILE A 127 -6.06 -1.39 -5.59
C ILE A 127 -6.64 -0.08 -6.16
N THR A 128 -7.97 -0.02 -6.34
CA THR A 128 -8.68 1.21 -6.69
C THR A 128 -9.84 1.47 -5.73
N ASP A 129 -10.29 2.72 -5.68
CA ASP A 129 -11.63 3.11 -5.26
C ASP A 129 -12.46 3.46 -6.51
N ILE A 130 -13.78 3.29 -6.46
CA ILE A 130 -14.68 3.57 -7.60
C ILE A 130 -15.66 4.69 -7.27
N VAL A 131 -15.88 5.58 -8.24
CA VAL A 131 -16.98 6.56 -8.22
C VAL A 131 -17.71 6.53 -9.55
N TYR A 132 -19.04 6.40 -9.53
CA TYR A 132 -19.89 6.56 -10.71
C TYR A 132 -20.55 7.95 -10.71
N ASP A 133 -20.29 8.71 -11.78
CA ASP A 133 -21.01 9.94 -12.08
C ASP A 133 -22.16 9.65 -13.07
N ALA A 134 -23.39 9.64 -12.55
CA ALA A 134 -24.58 9.38 -13.34
C ALA A 134 -24.87 10.48 -14.38
N ALA A 135 -24.48 11.73 -14.12
CA ALA A 135 -24.75 12.85 -15.03
C ALA A 135 -23.89 12.76 -16.29
N SER A 136 -22.60 12.43 -16.15
CA SER A 136 -21.70 12.21 -17.28
C SER A 136 -21.65 10.76 -17.77
N ASN A 137 -22.27 9.83 -17.05
CA ASN A 137 -22.24 8.39 -17.31
C ASN A 137 -20.82 7.78 -17.32
N ARG A 138 -20.00 8.21 -16.36
CA ARG A 138 -18.59 7.84 -16.25
C ARG A 138 -18.28 7.18 -14.92
N VAL A 139 -17.41 6.17 -14.98
CA VAL A 139 -16.85 5.52 -13.80
C VAL A 139 -15.38 5.90 -13.69
N PHE A 140 -15.00 6.40 -12.51
CA PHE A 140 -13.65 6.76 -12.16
C PHE A 140 -13.07 5.66 -11.28
N HIS A 141 -12.00 5.02 -11.76
CA HIS A 141 -11.20 4.11 -10.98
C HIS A 141 -9.97 4.87 -10.48
N ARG A 142 -9.94 5.17 -9.19
CA ARG A 142 -8.83 5.89 -8.55
C ARG A 142 -7.92 4.92 -7.83
N PHE A 143 -6.66 4.83 -8.20
CA PHE A 143 -5.69 3.97 -7.52
C PHE A 143 -5.49 4.40 -6.06
N ASN A 144 -5.44 3.43 -5.16
CA ASN A 144 -5.17 3.65 -3.74
C ASN A 144 -3.75 3.19 -3.38
N ALA A 145 -3.34 3.36 -2.11
CA ALA A 145 -1.99 3.04 -1.65
C ALA A 145 -1.56 1.57 -1.87
N ASN A 146 -2.49 0.63 -2.09
CA ASN A 146 -2.14 -0.75 -2.37
C ASN A 146 -1.51 -0.94 -3.74
N VAL A 147 -1.75 -0.06 -4.72
CA VAL A 147 -1.12 -0.19 -6.06
C VAL A 147 0.40 -0.05 -5.97
N GLU A 148 0.90 0.85 -5.13
CA GLU A 148 2.33 1.15 -5.00
C GLU A 148 3.10 0.01 -4.31
N LYS A 149 2.38 -0.88 -3.64
CA LYS A 149 2.92 -2.08 -3.00
C LYS A 149 3.08 -3.26 -3.96
N LYS A 150 2.72 -3.10 -5.24
CA LYS A 150 2.72 -4.18 -6.23
C LYS A 150 3.49 -3.82 -7.51
N ASP A 151 4.28 -4.75 -8.03
CA ASP A 151 4.91 -4.67 -9.36
C ASP A 151 4.16 -5.54 -10.36
N ASN A 152 4.22 -5.19 -11.65
CA ASN A 152 3.66 -5.95 -12.78
C ASN A 152 2.18 -6.30 -12.62
N VAL A 153 1.38 -5.35 -12.13
CA VAL A 153 -0.03 -5.60 -11.84
C VAL A 153 -0.83 -5.83 -13.13
N THR A 154 -1.53 -6.94 -13.20
CA THR A 154 -2.49 -7.26 -14.27
C THR A 154 -3.81 -7.70 -13.66
N VAL A 155 -4.90 -7.07 -14.07
CA VAL A 155 -6.24 -7.33 -13.53
C VAL A 155 -7.18 -7.72 -14.65
N HIS A 156 -7.92 -8.81 -14.45
CA HIS A 156 -9.10 -9.16 -15.23
C HIS A 156 -10.32 -8.48 -14.62
N TYR A 157 -11.12 -7.86 -15.47
CA TYR A 157 -12.23 -7.01 -15.06
C TYR A 157 -13.49 -7.35 -15.84
N GLN A 158 -14.58 -7.59 -15.12
CA GLN A 158 -15.90 -7.88 -15.67
C GLN A 158 -16.98 -7.08 -14.96
N ASP A 159 -17.70 -6.26 -15.73
CA ASP A 159 -18.79 -5.45 -15.23
C ASP A 159 -20.06 -5.66 -16.06
N PRO A 160 -21.24 -5.81 -15.41
CA PRO A 160 -22.49 -5.75 -16.13
C PRO A 160 -22.69 -4.35 -16.72
N ILE A 161 -23.36 -4.30 -17.85
CA ILE A 161 -23.89 -3.09 -18.46
C ILE A 161 -25.39 -3.23 -18.65
N TRP A 162 -26.11 -2.20 -18.22
CA TRP A 162 -27.55 -2.12 -18.37
C TRP A 162 -27.92 -1.05 -19.40
N GLN A 163 -28.92 -1.33 -20.22
CA GLN A 163 -29.44 -0.36 -21.18
C GLN A 163 -30.09 0.83 -20.47
N LYS A 164 -29.98 2.00 -21.09
CA LYS A 164 -30.77 3.18 -20.75
C LYS A 164 -32.10 3.14 -21.50
N TYR A 165 -33.19 2.86 -20.80
CA TYR A 165 -34.51 2.63 -21.41
C TYR A 165 -35.02 3.84 -22.21
N ASP A 166 -34.65 5.07 -21.84
CA ASP A 166 -34.99 6.28 -22.59
C ASP A 166 -34.21 6.44 -23.92
N GLN A 167 -33.11 5.69 -24.10
CA GLN A 167 -32.25 5.74 -25.30
C GLN A 167 -32.32 4.47 -26.15
N VAL A 168 -32.66 3.34 -25.53
CA VAL A 168 -32.79 2.01 -26.15
C VAL A 168 -34.27 1.64 -26.13
N THR A 169 -35.03 2.19 -27.07
CA THR A 169 -36.50 2.24 -26.99
C THR A 169 -37.22 1.11 -27.72
N ASP A 170 -36.66 0.64 -28.82
CA ASP A 170 -37.26 -0.33 -29.73
C ASP A 170 -36.70 -1.74 -29.48
N SER A 171 -37.57 -2.74 -29.36
CA SER A 171 -37.19 -4.14 -29.12
C SER A 171 -36.51 -4.73 -30.35
N LYS A 172 -35.51 -5.59 -30.12
CA LYS A 172 -34.72 -6.33 -31.13
C LYS A 172 -33.97 -5.46 -32.15
N LYS A 173 -34.01 -4.13 -32.02
CA LYS A 173 -33.22 -3.19 -32.83
C LYS A 173 -31.75 -3.24 -32.41
N LEU A 174 -30.85 -3.12 -33.38
CA LEU A 174 -29.42 -2.98 -33.14
C LEU A 174 -29.08 -1.53 -32.80
N TYR A 175 -28.39 -1.32 -31.68
CA TYR A 175 -27.92 -0.03 -31.21
C TYR A 175 -26.39 0.00 -31.24
N PRO A 176 -25.77 1.05 -31.82
CA PRO A 176 -24.32 1.16 -31.92
C PRO A 176 -23.73 1.60 -30.57
N VAL A 177 -23.59 0.66 -29.64
CA VAL A 177 -23.03 0.91 -28.31
C VAL A 177 -21.54 1.19 -28.46
N ALA A 178 -21.11 2.30 -27.87
CA ALA A 178 -19.73 2.75 -27.86
C ALA A 178 -19.35 3.17 -26.44
N LEU A 179 -18.30 2.55 -25.89
CA LEU A 179 -17.69 2.93 -24.63
C LEU A 179 -16.27 3.44 -24.89
N THR A 180 -15.75 4.26 -24.00
CA THR A 180 -14.36 4.70 -24.03
C THR A 180 -13.65 4.29 -22.75
N ILE A 181 -12.54 3.57 -22.88
CA ILE A 181 -11.69 3.14 -21.77
C ILE A 181 -10.28 3.55 -22.12
N GLY A 182 -9.59 4.25 -21.22
CA GLY A 182 -8.20 4.63 -21.48
C GLY A 182 -8.04 5.63 -22.64
N GLY A 183 -9.10 6.36 -23.01
CA GLY A 183 -9.15 7.19 -24.22
C GLY A 183 -9.37 6.40 -25.53
N LYS A 184 -9.48 5.07 -25.48
CA LYS A 184 -9.77 4.22 -26.64
C LYS A 184 -11.24 3.85 -26.71
N SER A 185 -11.84 3.99 -27.89
CA SER A 185 -13.24 3.64 -28.12
C SER A 185 -13.41 2.16 -28.50
N TYR A 186 -14.33 1.50 -27.83
CA TYR A 186 -14.75 0.12 -28.09
C TYR A 186 -16.22 0.11 -28.48
N LYS A 187 -16.54 -0.54 -29.60
CA LYS A 187 -17.86 -0.46 -30.23
C LYS A 187 -18.43 -1.85 -30.49
N LYS A 188 -19.74 -2.01 -30.27
CA LYS A 188 -20.49 -3.21 -30.63
C LYS A 188 -21.94 -2.83 -30.88
N GLU A 189 -22.56 -3.45 -31.88
CA GLU A 189 -24.01 -3.36 -32.03
C GLU A 189 -24.67 -4.32 -31.06
N LEU A 190 -25.45 -3.79 -30.11
CA LEU A 190 -26.20 -4.58 -29.14
C LEU A 190 -27.70 -4.48 -29.44
N SER A 191 -28.43 -5.56 -29.25
CA SER A 191 -29.89 -5.61 -29.36
C SER A 191 -30.50 -6.15 -28.06
N TYR A 192 -31.68 -5.65 -27.72
CA TYR A 192 -32.39 -5.98 -26.48
C TYR A 192 -33.80 -6.44 -26.80
N ASP A 193 -34.24 -7.52 -26.17
CA ASP A 193 -35.63 -7.95 -26.21
C ASP A 193 -36.31 -7.61 -24.88
N TYR A 194 -37.45 -6.92 -24.97
CA TYR A 194 -38.26 -6.51 -23.82
C TYR A 194 -39.44 -7.44 -23.54
N GLY A 195 -39.64 -8.49 -24.34
CA GLY A 195 -40.68 -9.50 -24.06
C GLY A 195 -42.09 -9.08 -24.51
N ASN A 196 -42.20 -7.99 -25.27
CA ASN A 196 -43.47 -7.39 -25.65
C ASN A 196 -44.18 -8.08 -26.84
N GLY A 197 -43.65 -9.21 -27.34
CA GLY A 197 -44.14 -9.86 -28.57
C GLY A 197 -43.57 -9.27 -29.87
N ASP A 198 -43.92 -9.86 -31.01
CA ASP A 198 -43.67 -9.24 -32.33
C ASP A 198 -44.72 -8.15 -32.58
N LYS A 199 -44.37 -7.12 -33.40
CA LYS A 199 -45.22 -5.95 -33.62
C LYS A 199 -46.68 -6.34 -33.94
N GLY A 200 -47.59 -6.12 -32.98
CA GLY A 200 -49.04 -6.30 -33.16
C GLY A 200 -49.75 -7.30 -32.23
N SER A 201 -49.09 -7.86 -31.22
CA SER A 201 -49.75 -8.70 -30.19
C SER A 201 -49.29 -8.37 -28.77
N TYR A 202 -49.41 -7.11 -28.37
CA TYR A 202 -49.06 -6.71 -27.01
C TYR A 202 -50.09 -7.26 -26.02
N LYS A 203 -49.63 -7.72 -24.87
CA LYS A 203 -50.54 -8.04 -23.77
C LYS A 203 -51.24 -6.77 -23.30
N VAL A 204 -52.48 -6.91 -22.83
CA VAL A 204 -53.23 -5.81 -22.20
C VAL A 204 -52.44 -5.20 -21.04
N VAL A 205 -51.67 -6.01 -20.32
CA VAL A 205 -50.71 -5.53 -19.32
C VAL A 205 -49.32 -6.03 -19.68
N HIS A 206 -48.37 -5.11 -19.81
CA HIS A 206 -46.96 -5.41 -19.98
C HIS A 206 -46.10 -4.47 -19.13
N GLY A 207 -44.98 -4.92 -18.59
CA GLY A 207 -44.20 -4.12 -17.65
C GLY A 207 -42.86 -4.73 -17.30
N ALA A 208 -42.02 -3.94 -16.64
CA ALA A 208 -40.73 -4.40 -16.15
C ALA A 208 -40.31 -3.67 -14.88
N ASN A 209 -39.42 -4.31 -14.13
CA ASN A 209 -38.61 -3.63 -13.12
C ASN A 209 -37.59 -2.74 -13.85
N ILE A 210 -37.44 -1.49 -13.40
CA ILE A 210 -36.51 -0.51 -14.01
C ILE A 210 -35.35 -0.15 -13.09
N ASN A 211 -35.61 -0.12 -11.79
CA ASN A 211 -34.62 0.23 -10.79
C ASN A 211 -34.89 -0.47 -9.46
N VAL A 212 -33.83 -0.85 -8.75
CA VAL A 212 -33.86 -1.33 -7.36
C VAL A 212 -32.90 -0.48 -6.53
N ASP A 213 -33.43 0.49 -5.79
CA ASP A 213 -32.68 1.32 -4.85
C ASP A 213 -32.43 0.56 -3.54
N SER A 214 -31.18 0.26 -3.25
CA SER A 214 -30.65 -0.39 -2.06
C SER A 214 -29.85 0.55 -1.15
N SER A 215 -29.79 1.86 -1.47
CA SER A 215 -29.01 2.85 -0.71
C SER A 215 -29.58 3.20 0.67
N GLY A 216 -30.89 3.02 0.87
CA GLY A 216 -31.61 3.42 2.07
C GLY A 216 -31.87 2.28 3.06
N VAL A 217 -32.35 2.65 4.27
CA VAL A 217 -32.83 1.68 5.29
C VAL A 217 -33.99 0.82 4.74
N LYS A 218 -34.79 1.39 3.84
CA LYS A 218 -35.80 0.69 3.05
C LYS A 218 -35.32 0.58 1.61
N LYS A 219 -35.46 -0.61 1.02
CA LYS A 219 -35.22 -0.81 -0.40
C LYS A 219 -36.37 -0.20 -1.19
N ARG A 220 -36.16 0.21 -2.44
CA ARG A 220 -37.26 0.64 -3.32
C ARG A 220 -37.13 -0.01 -4.68
N ILE A 221 -38.24 -0.47 -5.23
CA ILE A 221 -38.32 -0.94 -6.61
C ILE A 221 -39.16 0.05 -7.40
N THR A 222 -38.66 0.43 -8.57
CA THR A 222 -39.42 1.20 -9.56
C THR A 222 -39.83 0.29 -10.70
N GLN A 223 -41.11 0.33 -11.07
CA GLN A 223 -41.66 -0.46 -12.18
C GLN A 223 -42.42 0.44 -13.12
N VAL A 224 -42.44 0.02 -14.39
CA VAL A 224 -43.23 0.67 -15.43
C VAL A 224 -44.14 -0.37 -16.04
N TRP A 225 -45.42 -0.03 -16.16
CA TRP A 225 -46.47 -0.85 -16.74
C TRP A 225 -47.14 -0.09 -17.87
N HIS A 226 -47.20 -0.69 -19.05
CA HIS A 226 -48.07 -0.30 -20.14
C HIS A 226 -49.38 -1.07 -20.01
N VAL A 227 -50.49 -0.33 -20.02
CA VAL A 227 -51.85 -0.87 -19.92
C VAL A 227 -52.63 -0.48 -21.17
N ASN A 228 -53.18 -1.48 -21.85
CA ASN A 228 -53.95 -1.36 -23.07
C ASN A 228 -53.22 -0.58 -24.17
N ARG A 229 -51.94 -0.93 -24.42
CA ARG A 229 -51.09 -0.24 -25.39
C ARG A 229 -51.73 -0.16 -26.79
N ASP A 230 -52.43 -1.21 -27.19
CA ASP A 230 -53.07 -1.31 -28.51
C ASP A 230 -54.38 -0.52 -28.60
N GLY A 231 -54.92 -0.04 -27.48
CA GLY A 231 -56.15 0.75 -27.44
C GLY A 231 -57.40 -0.07 -27.72
N GLU A 232 -57.39 -1.34 -27.34
CA GLU A 232 -58.55 -2.20 -27.47
C GLU A 232 -59.68 -1.72 -26.57
N SER A 233 -60.92 -1.79 -27.05
CA SER A 233 -62.10 -1.56 -26.22
C SER A 233 -62.30 -2.75 -25.29
N ILE A 234 -62.02 -2.57 -24.00
CA ILE A 234 -62.21 -3.61 -22.98
C ILE A 234 -63.62 -3.46 -22.39
N PRO A 235 -64.59 -4.33 -22.71
CA PRO A 235 -66.00 -4.21 -22.31
C PRO A 235 -66.19 -4.45 -20.80
N ASN A 236 -67.46 -4.40 -20.38
CA ASN A 236 -67.95 -4.55 -19.00
C ASN A 236 -67.79 -3.30 -18.11
N GLY A 237 -67.74 -2.11 -18.72
CA GLY A 237 -67.92 -0.84 -18.01
C GLY A 237 -66.66 -0.36 -17.30
N ASP A 238 -66.77 -0.04 -16.01
CA ASP A 238 -65.65 0.47 -15.22
C ASP A 238 -64.58 -0.61 -14.99
N HIS A 239 -63.31 -0.22 -15.06
CA HIS A 239 -62.18 -1.11 -14.79
C HIS A 239 -61.30 -0.61 -13.65
N THR A 240 -60.64 -1.56 -13.01
CA THR A 240 -59.64 -1.33 -11.99
C THR A 240 -58.37 -2.09 -12.30
N LEU A 241 -57.23 -1.50 -11.98
CA LEU A 241 -55.96 -2.20 -11.88
C LEU A 241 -55.89 -2.86 -10.51
N LEU A 242 -55.46 -4.11 -10.46
CA LEU A 242 -55.28 -4.87 -9.23
C LEU A 242 -53.86 -5.46 -9.17
N TRP A 243 -53.13 -5.12 -8.11
CA TRP A 243 -51.92 -5.85 -7.72
C TRP A 243 -52.31 -6.98 -6.77
N GLU A 244 -52.33 -8.22 -7.28
CA GLU A 244 -52.90 -9.42 -6.63
C GLU A 244 -52.01 -10.06 -5.58
N SER A 245 -50.71 -10.02 -5.82
CA SER A 245 -49.68 -10.52 -4.92
C SER A 245 -48.67 -9.41 -4.76
N ASN A 246 -48.55 -8.90 -3.53
CA ASN A 246 -47.45 -8.02 -3.15
C ASN A 246 -46.55 -8.78 -2.18
N THR A 247 -45.40 -9.23 -2.68
CA THR A 247 -44.24 -9.45 -1.80
C THR A 247 -43.54 -8.13 -1.48
N ASN A 248 -44.22 -7.00 -1.72
CA ASN A 248 -43.81 -5.65 -1.33
C ASN A 248 -44.65 -5.19 -0.12
N ASP A 249 -44.05 -4.36 0.74
CA ASP A 249 -44.80 -3.48 1.64
C ASP A 249 -45.78 -2.57 0.85
N ALA A 250 -46.43 -1.62 1.53
CA ALA A 250 -47.25 -0.61 0.86
C ALA A 250 -46.47 0.13 -0.26
N PHE A 251 -47.15 0.40 -1.38
CA PHE A 251 -46.63 1.29 -2.43
C PHE A 251 -46.33 2.67 -1.84
N GLU A 252 -45.13 3.18 -2.08
CA GLU A 252 -44.76 4.56 -1.75
C GLU A 252 -45.41 5.53 -2.75
N SER A 253 -45.50 5.13 -4.02
CA SER A 253 -46.21 5.89 -5.04
C SER A 253 -46.78 5.01 -6.15
N ILE A 254 -47.93 5.42 -6.69
CA ILE A 254 -48.51 4.90 -7.92
C ILE A 254 -48.91 6.13 -8.76
N LYS A 255 -48.23 6.35 -9.88
CA LYS A 255 -48.56 7.42 -10.82
C LYS A 255 -49.19 6.81 -12.06
N VAL A 256 -50.35 7.33 -12.45
CA VAL A 256 -51.10 6.86 -13.62
C VAL A 256 -51.12 7.98 -14.64
N TYR A 257 -50.73 7.67 -15.86
CA TYR A 257 -50.71 8.59 -16.98
C TYR A 257 -51.64 8.06 -18.06
N GLU A 258 -52.67 8.82 -18.43
CA GLU A 258 -53.43 8.59 -19.65
C GLU A 258 -52.56 9.00 -20.84
N VAL A 259 -52.42 8.10 -21.81
CA VAL A 259 -51.66 8.36 -23.02
C VAL A 259 -52.54 9.11 -24.01
N THR A 260 -52.11 10.31 -24.38
CA THR A 260 -52.80 11.17 -25.35
C THR A 260 -52.24 11.03 -26.76
N ASP A 261 -51.03 10.48 -26.89
CA ASP A 261 -50.35 10.22 -28.15
C ASP A 261 -49.50 8.95 -28.04
N ASP A 262 -49.65 8.03 -29.01
CA ASP A 262 -49.00 6.71 -29.00
C ASP A 262 -47.47 6.78 -28.99
N ARG A 263 -46.88 7.93 -29.34
CA ARG A 263 -45.44 8.19 -29.18
C ARG A 263 -44.97 8.15 -27.71
N ALA A 264 -45.88 8.20 -26.74
CA ALA A 264 -45.55 7.93 -25.34
C ALA A 264 -45.07 6.49 -25.11
N PHE A 265 -45.54 5.54 -25.94
CA PHE A 265 -45.18 4.13 -25.80
C PHE A 265 -43.92 3.79 -26.59
N THR A 266 -42.88 3.42 -25.86
CA THR A 266 -41.73 2.69 -26.42
C THR A 266 -41.91 1.19 -26.18
N ASP A 267 -41.14 0.34 -26.87
CA ASP A 267 -41.07 -1.08 -26.48
C ASP A 267 -40.34 -1.24 -25.16
N SER A 268 -39.34 -0.41 -24.93
CA SER A 268 -38.70 -0.30 -23.64
C SER A 268 -39.70 0.17 -22.57
N PRO A 269 -39.59 -0.31 -21.34
CA PRO A 269 -40.40 0.15 -20.21
C PRO A 269 -39.82 1.47 -19.66
N ASN A 270 -39.92 2.55 -20.43
CA ASN A 270 -39.32 3.86 -20.13
C ASN A 270 -39.95 4.51 -18.86
N PRO A 271 -39.16 4.78 -17.79
CA PRO A 271 -39.68 5.37 -16.54
C PRO A 271 -39.97 6.88 -16.63
N THR A 272 -39.67 7.51 -17.76
CA THR A 272 -39.86 8.95 -17.97
C THR A 272 -40.61 9.17 -19.29
N PRO A 273 -41.94 8.94 -19.31
CA PRO A 273 -42.75 9.22 -20.49
C PRO A 273 -42.71 10.73 -20.79
N ASN A 274 -42.71 11.08 -22.08
CA ASN A 274 -42.69 12.47 -22.50
C ASN A 274 -43.99 13.17 -22.07
N ALA A 275 -43.88 14.21 -21.26
CA ALA A 275 -45.01 14.96 -20.71
C ALA A 275 -45.93 15.58 -21.79
N ALA A 276 -45.46 15.75 -23.03
CA ALA A 276 -46.30 16.22 -24.13
C ALA A 276 -47.27 15.15 -24.67
N TYR A 277 -47.03 13.87 -24.38
CA TYR A 277 -47.79 12.73 -24.90
C TYR A 277 -48.63 12.02 -23.85
N VAL A 278 -48.59 12.52 -22.61
CA VAL A 278 -49.32 11.93 -21.49
C VAL A 278 -49.97 13.00 -20.63
N LYS A 279 -51.06 12.62 -19.97
CA LYS A 279 -51.74 13.41 -18.95
C LYS A 279 -51.80 12.60 -17.67
N GLU A 280 -51.24 13.13 -16.58
CA GLU A 280 -51.36 12.48 -15.27
C GLU A 280 -52.84 12.45 -14.84
N VAL A 281 -53.32 11.25 -14.51
CA VAL A 281 -54.66 11.00 -14.00
C VAL A 281 -54.57 10.89 -12.49
N LYS A 282 -55.37 11.69 -11.80
CA LYS A 282 -55.48 11.60 -10.34
C LYS A 282 -56.17 10.29 -9.95
N ALA A 283 -55.37 9.26 -9.73
CA ALA A 283 -55.80 7.96 -9.24
C ALA A 283 -55.53 7.88 -7.73
N THR A 284 -56.54 7.49 -6.94
CA THR A 284 -56.35 7.24 -5.50
C THR A 284 -56.29 5.73 -5.28
N PRO A 285 -55.13 5.16 -4.88
CA PRO A 285 -55.06 3.74 -4.61
C PRO A 285 -55.79 3.39 -3.32
N TYR A 286 -56.41 2.20 -3.28
CA TYR A 286 -57.09 1.67 -2.09
C TYR A 286 -56.81 0.18 -1.93
N LYS A 287 -57.05 -0.34 -0.72
CA LYS A 287 -56.93 -1.77 -0.41
C LYS A 287 -58.26 -2.47 -0.60
N ASP A 288 -58.27 -3.62 -1.25
CA ASP A 288 -59.46 -4.47 -1.33
C ASP A 288 -59.58 -5.42 -0.14
N GLU A 289 -60.69 -6.16 -0.09
CA GLU A 289 -61.00 -7.09 1.01
C GLU A 289 -59.95 -8.20 1.17
N LYS A 290 -59.19 -8.50 0.12
CA LYS A 290 -58.12 -9.51 0.12
C LYS A 290 -56.74 -8.89 0.40
N GLY A 291 -56.67 -7.59 0.65
CA GLY A 291 -55.43 -6.84 0.89
C GLY A 291 -54.68 -6.42 -0.38
N GLY A 292 -55.22 -6.72 -1.56
CA GLY A 292 -54.69 -6.29 -2.85
C GLY A 292 -54.80 -4.77 -3.03
N THR A 293 -53.84 -4.16 -3.72
CA THR A 293 -53.90 -2.71 -4.01
C THR A 293 -54.64 -2.49 -5.31
N ARG A 294 -55.63 -1.57 -5.31
CA ARG A 294 -56.44 -1.24 -6.48
C ARG A 294 -56.33 0.21 -6.88
N VAL A 295 -56.44 0.45 -8.19
CA VAL A 295 -56.60 1.78 -8.78
C VAL A 295 -57.76 1.76 -9.75
N ASN A 296 -58.73 2.68 -9.57
CA ASN A 296 -59.89 2.80 -10.46
C ASN A 296 -59.54 3.66 -11.69
N LEU A 297 -59.81 3.14 -12.88
CA LEU A 297 -59.64 3.82 -14.16
C LEU A 297 -60.98 4.26 -14.79
N GLY A 298 -62.11 3.96 -14.13
CA GLY A 298 -63.47 4.15 -14.63
C GLY A 298 -63.68 3.41 -15.95
N ASN A 299 -64.58 3.95 -16.78
CA ASN A 299 -64.85 3.45 -18.14
C ASN A 299 -63.72 3.70 -19.16
N GLY A 300 -62.53 4.10 -18.71
CA GLY A 300 -61.44 4.46 -19.60
C GLY A 300 -61.03 3.33 -20.54
N LEU A 301 -60.81 2.12 -20.00
CA LEU A 301 -60.44 0.96 -20.81
C LEU A 301 -61.59 0.49 -21.72
N ALA A 302 -62.85 0.64 -21.29
CA ALA A 302 -64.02 0.45 -22.16
C ALA A 302 -64.09 1.43 -23.33
N ALA A 303 -63.57 2.64 -23.16
CA ALA A 303 -63.43 3.62 -24.22
C ALA A 303 -62.15 3.45 -25.06
N GLY A 304 -61.38 2.38 -24.85
CA GLY A 304 -60.12 2.14 -25.56
C GLY A 304 -58.97 3.05 -25.12
N LYS A 305 -59.08 3.70 -23.96
CA LYS A 305 -57.98 4.52 -23.42
C LYS A 305 -56.80 3.65 -23.03
N LYS A 306 -55.63 4.27 -23.08
CA LYS A 306 -54.33 3.64 -22.86
C LYS A 306 -53.63 4.32 -21.70
N TYR A 307 -52.87 3.56 -20.91
CA TYR A 307 -52.23 4.10 -19.72
C TYR A 307 -50.78 3.63 -19.58
N ILE A 308 -49.95 4.52 -19.02
CA ILE A 308 -48.64 4.18 -18.46
C ILE A 308 -48.74 4.33 -16.95
N VAL A 309 -48.35 3.30 -16.21
CA VAL A 309 -48.38 3.30 -14.75
C VAL A 309 -46.97 3.10 -14.23
N ILE A 310 -46.55 4.00 -13.34
CA ILE A 310 -45.24 3.96 -12.70
C ILE A 310 -45.45 3.76 -11.22
N THR A 311 -44.87 2.69 -10.68
CA THR A 311 -44.97 2.35 -9.26
C THR A 311 -43.62 2.46 -8.58
N THR A 312 -43.65 2.87 -7.31
CA THR A 312 -42.51 2.76 -6.39
C THR A 312 -42.99 2.04 -5.13
N ALA A 313 -42.34 0.96 -4.75
CA ALA A 313 -42.71 0.16 -3.58
C ALA A 313 -41.47 -0.33 -2.82
N ASN A 314 -41.62 -0.65 -1.54
CA ASN A 314 -40.57 -1.29 -0.75
C ASN A 314 -40.72 -2.82 -0.82
N PRO A 315 -39.71 -3.59 -1.29
CA PRO A 315 -39.78 -5.04 -1.28
C PRO A 315 -39.76 -5.63 0.13
N ALA A 316 -40.67 -6.56 0.41
CA ALA A 316 -40.63 -7.42 1.59
C ALA A 316 -39.65 -8.57 1.34
N GLY A 317 -38.34 -8.27 1.27
CA GLY A 317 -37.27 -9.27 1.19
C GLY A 317 -36.32 -9.12 -0.01
N THR A 318 -35.67 -10.22 -0.41
CA THR A 318 -34.64 -10.26 -1.46
C THR A 318 -35.18 -10.58 -2.86
N ALA A 319 -36.47 -10.90 -2.98
CA ALA A 319 -37.15 -11.14 -4.25
C ALA A 319 -38.57 -10.57 -4.16
N SER A 320 -38.93 -9.73 -5.13
CA SER A 320 -40.31 -9.28 -5.30
C SER A 320 -40.88 -9.84 -6.59
N VAL A 321 -42.07 -10.42 -6.47
CA VAL A 321 -42.96 -10.74 -7.58
C VAL A 321 -44.19 -9.87 -7.43
N ASP A 322 -44.38 -8.95 -8.36
CA ASP A 322 -45.61 -8.17 -8.49
C ASP A 322 -46.44 -8.70 -9.64
N TRP A 323 -47.72 -8.93 -9.36
CA TRP A 323 -48.68 -9.43 -10.33
C TRP A 323 -49.78 -8.39 -10.55
N LEU A 324 -49.80 -7.76 -11.72
CA LEU A 324 -50.81 -6.77 -12.09
C LEU A 324 -51.85 -7.42 -13.01
N SER A 325 -53.13 -7.19 -12.72
CA SER A 325 -54.26 -7.54 -13.59
C SER A 325 -55.21 -6.37 -13.83
N VAL A 326 -55.87 -6.39 -14.98
CA VAL A 326 -57.06 -5.57 -15.26
C VAL A 326 -58.30 -6.33 -14.80
N ARG A 327 -59.15 -5.65 -14.03
CA ARG A 327 -60.39 -6.19 -13.47
C ARG A 327 -61.57 -5.34 -13.90
N ASP A 328 -62.61 -5.97 -14.44
CA ASP A 328 -63.87 -5.29 -14.72
C ASP A 328 -64.67 -5.00 -13.44
N LYS A 329 -65.83 -4.34 -13.59
CA LYS A 329 -66.72 -3.98 -12.48
C LYS A 329 -67.21 -5.17 -11.65
N ASP A 330 -67.23 -6.36 -12.26
CA ASP A 330 -67.66 -7.61 -11.63
C ASP A 330 -66.44 -8.41 -11.10
N ASN A 331 -65.25 -7.78 -11.10
CA ASN A 331 -63.97 -8.31 -10.66
C ASN A 331 -63.45 -9.51 -11.47
N HIS A 332 -63.94 -9.67 -12.70
CA HIS A 332 -63.42 -10.66 -13.64
C HIS A 332 -62.17 -10.11 -14.35
N SER A 333 -61.26 -11.03 -14.71
CA SER A 333 -60.11 -10.76 -15.60
C SER A 333 -60.26 -11.66 -16.82
N ARG A 334 -59.92 -11.16 -18.01
CA ARG A 334 -59.83 -12.03 -19.19
C ARG A 334 -58.54 -12.85 -19.13
N PRO A 335 -58.47 -13.98 -19.85
CA PRO A 335 -57.20 -14.68 -20.06
C PRO A 335 -56.17 -13.72 -20.69
N ASN A 336 -54.95 -13.67 -20.16
CA ASN A 336 -53.84 -12.81 -20.59
C ASN A 336 -53.90 -11.31 -20.21
N ASP A 337 -54.92 -10.87 -19.46
CA ASP A 337 -55.01 -9.48 -18.92
C ASP A 337 -54.16 -9.26 -17.65
N SER A 338 -53.27 -10.22 -17.36
CA SER A 338 -52.47 -10.22 -16.15
C SER A 338 -51.03 -10.62 -16.45
N MET A 339 -50.08 -10.01 -15.73
CA MET A 339 -48.67 -10.32 -15.85
C MET A 339 -47.96 -10.21 -14.51
N GLY A 340 -47.09 -11.19 -14.24
CA GLY A 340 -46.13 -11.17 -13.15
C GLY A 340 -44.74 -10.72 -13.61
N ILE A 341 -44.04 -9.98 -12.77
CA ILE A 341 -42.63 -9.61 -12.99
C ILE A 341 -41.81 -10.07 -11.78
N GLN A 342 -40.65 -10.69 -12.02
CA GLN A 342 -39.71 -11.14 -10.99
C GLN A 342 -38.39 -10.34 -11.05
N ILE A 343 -37.70 -10.17 -9.91
CA ILE A 343 -36.38 -9.51 -9.83
C ILE A 343 -35.25 -10.54 -9.95
N GLY A 344 -34.28 -10.26 -10.83
CA GLY A 344 -32.96 -10.88 -10.85
C GLY A 344 -31.88 -9.84 -10.56
N VAL A 345 -30.93 -10.16 -9.67
CA VAL A 345 -29.78 -9.32 -9.34
C VAL A 345 -28.52 -9.85 -10.05
N ASN A 346 -27.73 -8.98 -10.67
CA ASN A 346 -26.51 -9.32 -11.41
C ASN A 346 -25.30 -8.69 -10.72
N ASN A 347 -24.24 -9.46 -10.50
CA ASN A 347 -23.04 -9.02 -9.77
C ASN A 347 -21.88 -8.67 -10.71
N SER A 348 -21.08 -7.69 -10.30
CA SER A 348 -19.80 -7.30 -10.91
C SER A 348 -18.65 -8.13 -10.33
N ALA A 349 -17.61 -8.42 -11.12
CA ALA A 349 -16.48 -9.24 -10.68
C ALA A 349 -15.13 -8.69 -11.18
N SER A 350 -14.13 -8.66 -10.30
CA SER A 350 -12.76 -8.34 -10.67
C SER A 350 -11.81 -9.31 -9.96
N SER A 351 -10.78 -9.75 -10.66
CA SER A 351 -9.71 -10.56 -10.08
C SER A 351 -8.41 -10.25 -10.80
N GLY A 352 -7.31 -10.20 -10.06
CA GLY A 352 -6.04 -9.79 -10.63
C GLY A 352 -4.86 -10.28 -9.82
N GLN A 353 -3.72 -10.27 -10.48
CA GLN A 353 -2.44 -10.72 -9.96
C GLN A 353 -1.44 -9.56 -10.02
N GLY A 354 -0.47 -9.59 -9.14
CA GLY A 354 0.57 -8.57 -9.06
C GLY A 354 1.57 -8.99 -8.00
N ASN A 355 2.85 -8.85 -8.30
CA ASN A 355 3.89 -9.31 -7.40
C ASN A 355 4.02 -8.32 -6.25
N ASN A 356 4.06 -8.79 -5.00
CA ASN A 356 4.36 -7.91 -3.87
C ASN A 356 5.75 -7.29 -4.06
N LYS A 357 5.84 -5.95 -4.00
CA LYS A 357 7.14 -5.28 -4.10
C LYS A 357 7.96 -5.59 -2.85
N PRO A 358 9.19 -6.10 -2.98
CA PRO A 358 10.08 -6.24 -1.85
C PRO A 358 10.58 -4.88 -1.39
N GLY A 359 10.78 -4.73 -0.08
CA GLY A 359 11.58 -3.66 0.51
C GLY A 359 13.03 -4.10 0.69
N MET A 360 13.90 -3.14 0.98
CA MET A 360 15.30 -3.37 1.30
C MET A 360 15.64 -2.76 2.66
N PHE A 361 16.56 -3.39 3.38
CA PHE A 361 17.14 -2.81 4.59
C PHE A 361 18.66 -2.91 4.54
N ILE A 362 19.34 -1.81 4.85
CA ILE A 362 20.80 -1.70 4.83
C ILE A 362 21.26 -1.14 6.18
N GLU A 363 22.20 -1.84 6.81
CA GLU A 363 22.88 -1.31 8.00
C GLU A 363 24.37 -1.09 7.72
N THR A 364 24.92 -0.06 8.34
CA THR A 364 26.33 0.31 8.23
C THR A 364 26.95 0.45 9.63
N HIS A 365 28.17 -0.06 9.81
CA HIS A 365 28.94 0.02 11.05
C HIS A 365 30.16 0.92 10.84
N ARG A 366 30.26 2.01 11.59
CA ARG A 366 31.31 3.02 11.47
C ARG A 366 32.18 3.02 12.74
N TYR A 367 33.49 2.82 12.56
CA TYR A 367 34.46 2.70 13.65
C TYR A 367 35.39 3.91 13.68
N GLU A 368 35.41 4.62 14.80
CA GLU A 368 36.10 5.89 14.98
C GLU A 368 37.12 5.82 16.12
N ARG A 369 38.32 6.37 15.90
CA ARG A 369 39.22 6.73 16.99
C ARG A 369 38.89 8.12 17.46
N VAL A 370 38.81 8.27 18.77
CA VAL A 370 38.54 9.55 19.42
C VAL A 370 39.63 9.88 20.43
N ASP A 371 39.83 11.17 20.68
CA ASP A 371 40.63 11.62 21.81
C ASP A 371 39.88 11.42 23.14
N GLU A 372 40.52 11.80 24.25
CA GLU A 372 39.92 11.70 25.59
C GLU A 372 38.65 12.57 25.77
N ALA A 373 38.42 13.56 24.90
CA ALA A 373 37.24 14.41 24.91
C ALA A 373 36.11 13.89 23.99
N GLY A 374 36.34 12.80 23.24
CA GLY A 374 35.37 12.22 22.30
C GLY A 374 35.40 12.84 20.90
N ASN A 375 36.38 13.71 20.60
CA ASN A 375 36.53 14.27 19.26
C ASN A 375 37.09 13.21 18.31
N VAL A 376 36.48 13.08 17.13
CA VAL A 376 36.90 12.09 16.12
C VAL A 376 38.25 12.49 15.54
N LEU A 377 39.27 11.70 15.85
CA LEU A 377 40.62 11.83 15.29
C LEU A 377 40.70 11.18 13.89
N LYS A 378 40.06 10.01 13.73
CA LYS A 378 40.07 9.24 12.49
C LYS A 378 38.89 8.27 12.42
N VAL A 379 38.31 8.11 11.23
CA VAL A 379 37.45 6.95 10.92
C VAL A 379 38.36 5.84 10.44
N ASP A 380 38.44 4.76 11.21
CA ASP A 380 39.27 3.60 10.86
C ASP A 380 38.62 2.76 9.78
N GLU A 381 37.30 2.57 9.87
CA GLU A 381 36.57 1.68 8.97
C GLU A 381 35.08 2.05 8.90
N THR A 382 34.46 1.81 7.76
CA THR A 382 33.01 1.87 7.57
C THR A 382 32.57 0.63 6.80
N VAL A 383 31.80 -0.24 7.44
CA VAL A 383 31.37 -1.53 6.91
C VAL A 383 29.87 -1.49 6.66
N THR A 384 29.47 -1.45 5.39
CA THR A 384 28.07 -1.63 5.01
C THR A 384 27.78 -3.12 4.83
N LYS A 385 26.78 -3.63 5.56
CA LYS A 385 26.36 -5.04 5.47
C LYS A 385 25.64 -5.30 4.16
N PHE A 386 25.60 -6.57 3.77
CA PHE A 386 24.79 -7.00 2.63
C PHE A 386 23.33 -6.60 2.84
N PRO A 387 22.69 -5.93 1.86
CA PRO A 387 21.30 -5.54 1.97
C PRO A 387 20.39 -6.73 2.23
N GLN A 388 19.56 -6.62 3.26
CA GLN A 388 18.47 -7.56 3.51
C GLN A 388 17.29 -7.21 2.60
N LYS A 389 16.64 -8.21 2.00
CA LYS A 389 15.51 -8.03 1.08
C LYS A 389 14.35 -8.89 1.55
N GLY A 390 13.14 -8.34 1.57
CA GLY A 390 11.95 -9.10 1.94
C GLY A 390 10.63 -8.37 1.66
N LEU A 391 9.53 -9.08 1.82
CA LEU A 391 8.17 -8.57 1.65
C LEU A 391 7.69 -7.81 2.91
N GLU A 392 6.61 -7.03 2.80
CA GLU A 392 6.02 -6.28 3.93
C GLU A 392 5.66 -7.17 5.13
N THR A 393 5.33 -8.43 4.89
CA THR A 393 5.00 -9.44 5.90
C THR A 393 6.23 -10.09 6.54
N GLU A 394 7.42 -9.82 6.02
CA GLU A 394 8.69 -10.36 6.51
C GLU A 394 9.46 -9.29 7.32
N HIS A 395 10.50 -9.72 8.02
CA HIS A 395 11.26 -8.86 8.91
C HIS A 395 12.76 -8.90 8.64
N TYR A 396 13.41 -7.74 8.68
CA TYR A 396 14.87 -7.64 8.80
C TYR A 396 15.27 -7.65 10.29
N SER A 397 16.52 -8.01 10.55
CA SER A 397 17.14 -7.87 11.86
C SER A 397 18.27 -6.85 11.80
N THR A 398 18.41 -6.04 12.84
CA THR A 398 19.48 -5.05 12.94
C THR A 398 19.94 -4.91 14.39
N GLY A 399 21.17 -4.46 14.58
CA GLY A 399 21.69 -4.15 15.91
C GLY A 399 23.18 -3.86 15.88
N LYS A 400 23.71 -3.50 17.04
CA LYS A 400 25.14 -3.32 17.19
C LYS A 400 25.88 -4.65 17.05
N GLU A 401 27.10 -4.57 16.54
CA GLU A 401 28.06 -5.65 16.51
C GLU A 401 29.29 -5.20 17.31
N ASP A 402 29.46 -5.78 18.50
CA ASP A 402 30.58 -5.42 19.36
C ASP A 402 31.88 -5.96 18.73
N ARG A 403 32.92 -5.11 18.69
CA ARG A 403 34.27 -5.45 18.21
C ARG A 403 35.27 -5.16 19.32
N GLU A 404 36.31 -5.98 19.40
CA GLU A 404 37.38 -5.79 20.38
C GLU A 404 37.97 -4.36 20.31
N SER A 405 38.17 -3.75 21.48
CA SER A 405 38.64 -2.36 21.66
C SER A 405 37.70 -1.22 21.22
N TYR A 406 36.56 -1.50 20.60
CA TYR A 406 35.59 -0.49 20.18
C TYR A 406 34.31 -0.60 21.01
N LYS A 407 33.80 0.52 21.51
CA LYS A 407 32.54 0.57 22.25
C LYS A 407 31.46 1.25 21.41
N PHE A 408 30.28 0.63 21.32
CA PHE A 408 29.12 1.27 20.72
C PHE A 408 28.76 2.56 21.46
N VAL A 409 28.44 3.63 20.71
CA VAL A 409 28.08 4.93 21.28
C VAL A 409 26.68 5.35 20.86
N ARG A 410 26.32 5.21 19.58
CA ARG A 410 25.02 5.66 19.07
C ARG A 410 24.65 5.02 17.74
N ALA A 411 23.35 5.00 17.46
CA ALA A 411 22.80 4.78 16.13
C ALA A 411 22.39 6.14 15.52
N GLU A 412 22.76 6.38 14.26
CA GLU A 412 22.54 7.65 13.57
C GLU A 412 22.12 7.46 12.11
N ASN A 413 21.70 8.57 11.49
CA ASN A 413 21.28 8.65 10.09
C ASN A 413 20.18 7.65 9.66
N PRO A 414 19.08 7.49 10.43
CA PRO A 414 17.96 6.66 9.99
C PRO A 414 17.34 7.26 8.71
N LYS A 415 17.18 6.45 7.66
CA LYS A 415 16.48 6.84 6.42
C LYS A 415 15.25 5.98 6.17
N ASN A 416 14.17 6.61 5.75
CA ASN A 416 12.89 5.97 5.44
C ASN A 416 12.24 5.24 6.62
N GLU A 417 12.51 5.74 7.83
CA GLU A 417 11.98 5.26 9.11
C GLU A 417 12.22 3.74 9.31
N PRO A 418 13.48 3.31 9.51
CA PRO A 418 13.79 1.97 9.96
C PRO A 418 13.35 1.79 11.42
N SER A 419 13.03 0.55 11.82
CA SER A 419 12.92 0.16 13.22
C SER A 419 14.30 -0.22 13.75
N TYR A 420 14.74 0.44 14.83
CA TYR A 420 16.02 0.18 15.48
C TYR A 420 15.96 0.57 16.96
N ALA A 421 16.82 -0.04 17.78
CA ALA A 421 16.98 0.36 19.16
C ALA A 421 18.08 1.43 19.28
N LYS A 422 17.80 2.52 19.98
CA LYS A 422 18.74 3.64 20.16
C LYS A 422 20.01 3.22 20.91
N ASP A 423 19.88 2.24 21.81
CA ASP A 423 20.99 1.65 22.56
C ASP A 423 21.78 0.58 21.77
N GLY A 424 21.41 0.35 20.51
CA GLY A 424 22.04 -0.64 19.65
C GLY A 424 21.63 -2.08 19.93
N SER A 425 20.70 -2.34 20.86
CA SER A 425 20.21 -3.71 21.10
C SER A 425 19.57 -4.32 19.86
N ARG A 426 19.73 -5.64 19.71
CA ARG A 426 19.22 -6.36 18.53
C ARG A 426 17.71 -6.23 18.46
N THR A 427 17.22 -5.75 17.32
CA THR A 427 15.81 -5.50 17.05
C THR A 427 15.45 -6.07 15.67
N SER A 428 14.15 -6.23 15.43
CA SER A 428 13.60 -6.52 14.11
C SER A 428 12.63 -5.44 13.65
N GLY A 429 12.53 -5.27 12.34
CA GLY A 429 11.60 -4.34 11.70
C GLY A 429 10.96 -4.97 10.47
N SER A 430 9.76 -4.54 10.12
CA SER A 430 9.10 -4.94 8.86
C SER A 430 9.67 -4.17 7.68
N PHE A 431 9.78 -4.84 6.53
CA PHE A 431 10.14 -4.18 5.28
C PHE A 431 9.03 -3.25 4.78
N LYS A 432 9.41 -2.14 4.13
CA LYS A 432 8.49 -1.26 3.42
C LYS A 432 8.57 -1.53 1.91
N PRO A 433 7.45 -1.90 1.24
CA PRO A 433 7.44 -2.22 -0.20
C PRO A 433 8.09 -1.14 -1.07
N GLY A 434 9.05 -1.53 -1.91
CA GLY A 434 9.74 -0.61 -2.85
C GLY A 434 10.64 0.44 -2.20
N ILE A 435 10.81 0.42 -0.87
CA ILE A 435 11.59 1.40 -0.12
C ILE A 435 12.85 0.74 0.45
N THR A 436 13.97 1.46 0.42
CA THR A 436 15.22 1.06 1.08
C THR A 436 15.33 1.78 2.42
N GLN A 437 15.26 1.04 3.52
CA GLN A 437 15.45 1.54 4.87
C GLN A 437 16.93 1.45 5.26
N GLU A 438 17.48 2.48 5.91
CA GLU A 438 18.92 2.54 6.25
C GLU A 438 19.17 2.99 7.70
N ILE A 439 20.20 2.45 8.34
CA ILE A 439 20.70 2.91 9.65
C ILE A 439 22.23 2.78 9.75
N THR A 440 22.88 3.63 10.53
CA THR A 440 24.32 3.53 10.85
C THR A 440 24.56 3.37 12.35
N TYR A 441 25.35 2.37 12.76
CA TYR A 441 25.83 2.20 14.14
C TYR A 441 27.27 2.71 14.25
N VAL A 442 27.53 3.59 15.23
CA VAL A 442 28.83 4.22 15.44
C VAL A 442 29.49 3.68 16.70
N TYR A 443 30.76 3.33 16.55
CA TYR A 443 31.60 2.76 17.60
C TYR A 443 32.85 3.61 17.77
N GLN A 444 33.28 3.81 19.01
CA GLN A 444 34.44 4.63 19.33
C GLN A 444 35.48 3.87 20.14
N LYS A 445 36.75 4.11 19.82
CA LYS A 445 37.91 3.71 20.60
C LYS A 445 38.63 4.97 21.06
N VAL A 446 38.68 5.17 22.37
CA VAL A 446 39.43 6.29 22.97
C VAL A 446 40.92 5.98 22.87
N VAL A 447 41.68 6.91 22.31
CA VAL A 447 43.14 6.84 22.21
C VAL A 447 43.72 8.00 23.01
N PRO A 448 44.61 7.73 23.98
CA PRO A 448 45.30 8.79 24.69
C PRO A 448 46.07 9.67 23.70
N THR A 449 45.90 10.98 23.81
CA THR A 449 46.66 11.97 23.05
C THR A 449 47.62 12.75 23.94
N LYS A 450 47.55 12.53 25.26
CA LYS A 450 48.33 13.24 26.27
C LYS A 450 49.15 12.31 27.15
N GLY A 451 50.22 12.82 27.74
CA GLY A 451 51.09 12.12 28.69
C GLY A 451 51.58 13.05 29.80
N ASN A 452 52.26 12.49 30.81
CA ASN A 452 52.81 13.26 31.93
C ASN A 452 54.30 13.00 32.12
N VAL A 453 54.99 13.93 32.75
CA VAL A 453 56.40 13.81 33.15
C VAL A 453 56.53 14.26 34.59
N ASN A 454 57.10 13.39 35.42
CA ASN A 454 57.34 13.62 36.84
C ASN A 454 58.83 13.58 37.14
N ILE A 455 59.24 14.35 38.15
CA ILE A 455 60.60 14.41 38.66
C ILE A 455 60.63 13.89 40.10
N ASN A 456 61.48 12.91 40.34
CA ASN A 456 61.74 12.31 41.64
C ASN A 456 63.14 12.69 42.13
N TYR A 457 63.29 12.81 43.45
CA TYR A 457 64.56 13.13 44.08
C TYR A 457 64.88 12.11 45.16
N ILE A 458 65.94 11.32 44.95
CA ILE A 458 66.37 10.30 45.89
C ILE A 458 67.82 10.54 46.34
N ASN A 459 68.20 10.01 47.50
CA ASN A 459 69.60 9.97 47.91
C ASN A 459 70.31 8.70 47.38
N THR A 460 71.63 8.61 47.57
CA THR A 460 72.45 7.43 47.20
C THR A 460 72.06 6.13 47.92
N THR A 461 71.14 6.18 48.89
CA THR A 461 70.55 4.99 49.54
C THR A 461 69.20 4.58 48.97
N GLY A 462 68.64 5.34 48.03
CA GLY A 462 67.32 5.11 47.41
C GLY A 462 66.16 5.82 48.10
N GLN A 463 66.40 6.59 49.17
CA GLN A 463 65.35 7.26 49.94
C GLN A 463 64.94 8.58 49.29
N VAL A 464 63.63 8.86 49.27
CA VAL A 464 63.07 10.11 48.72
C VAL A 464 63.44 11.30 49.62
N ILE A 465 64.12 12.30 49.05
CA ILE A 465 64.65 13.46 49.78
C ILE A 465 64.00 14.80 49.45
N LYS A 466 63.08 14.83 48.47
CA LYS A 466 62.23 15.98 48.15
C LYS A 466 60.95 15.44 47.52
N ASP A 467 59.85 16.17 47.69
CA ASP A 467 58.57 15.78 47.11
C ASP A 467 58.66 15.75 45.57
N LYS A 468 57.88 14.83 44.98
CA LYS A 468 57.76 14.69 43.53
C LYS A 468 57.28 16.01 42.92
N VAL A 469 57.93 16.43 41.84
CA VAL A 469 57.54 17.59 41.03
C VAL A 469 56.93 17.10 39.73
N VAL A 470 55.87 17.75 39.25
CA VAL A 470 55.30 17.48 37.92
C VAL A 470 55.93 18.48 36.95
N ASP A 471 56.74 17.99 36.02
CA ASP A 471 57.35 18.79 34.94
C ASP A 471 56.28 19.11 33.89
N THR A 472 55.68 18.07 33.32
CA THR A 472 54.66 18.21 32.28
C THR A 472 53.38 17.52 32.72
N LYS A 473 52.29 18.28 32.81
CA LYS A 473 50.94 17.76 33.05
C LYS A 473 50.12 17.81 31.77
N ASP A 474 49.53 16.68 31.39
CA ASP A 474 48.62 16.56 30.23
C ASP A 474 49.25 17.10 28.93
N GLY A 475 50.56 16.92 28.77
CA GLY A 475 51.32 17.36 27.61
C GLY A 475 50.94 16.60 26.35
N ALA A 476 50.86 17.29 25.22
CA ALA A 476 50.54 16.66 23.93
C ALA A 476 51.60 15.61 23.57
N ALA A 477 51.19 14.41 23.18
CA ALA A 477 52.13 13.36 22.79
C ALA A 477 53.06 13.83 21.65
N GLY A 478 54.36 13.60 21.81
CA GLY A 478 55.39 14.07 20.87
C GLY A 478 55.84 15.52 21.09
N SER A 479 55.28 16.25 22.05
CA SER A 479 55.87 17.50 22.55
C SER A 479 57.16 17.23 23.33
N ASP A 480 58.07 18.20 23.34
CA ASP A 480 59.30 18.14 24.15
C ASP A 480 58.99 18.39 25.62
N TYR A 481 59.70 17.68 26.49
CA TYR A 481 59.79 17.98 27.92
C TYR A 481 61.25 18.15 28.31
N ASN A 482 61.49 18.95 29.36
CA ASN A 482 62.82 19.25 29.86
C ASN A 482 62.82 19.33 31.39
N ALA A 483 63.00 18.17 32.03
CA ALA A 483 63.10 18.04 33.48
C ALA A 483 64.43 18.56 34.06
N ALA A 484 65.19 19.36 33.30
CA ALA A 484 66.44 20.00 33.72
C ALA A 484 66.33 21.53 33.76
N GLU A 485 65.10 22.08 33.70
CA GLU A 485 64.86 23.51 33.82
C GLU A 485 65.23 24.05 35.22
N GLU A 486 65.42 25.37 35.28
CA GLU A 486 65.86 26.05 36.51
C GLU A 486 64.86 25.82 37.65
N GLY A 487 65.36 25.31 38.78
CA GLY A 487 64.54 24.96 39.95
C GLY A 487 64.05 23.50 40.00
N GLU A 488 64.02 22.81 38.87
CA GLU A 488 63.63 21.40 38.77
C GLU A 488 64.81 20.45 39.04
N LYS A 489 66.03 20.91 38.77
CA LYS A 489 67.28 20.21 39.09
C LYS A 489 68.13 21.04 40.08
N PRO A 490 67.74 21.12 41.38
CA PRO A 490 68.52 21.86 42.36
C PRO A 490 69.89 21.21 42.57
N GLU A 491 70.95 22.00 42.68
CA GLU A 491 72.28 21.45 43.02
C GLU A 491 72.33 20.88 44.45
N VAL A 492 71.50 21.45 45.34
CA VAL A 492 71.47 21.13 46.77
C VAL A 492 70.02 21.00 47.26
N ILE A 493 69.74 19.93 48.02
CA ILE A 493 68.47 19.71 48.70
C ILE A 493 68.72 19.61 50.21
N LYS A 494 67.92 20.32 51.01
CA LYS A 494 67.94 20.22 52.48
C LYS A 494 66.69 19.48 52.95
N LYS A 495 66.87 18.40 53.70
CA LYS A 495 65.78 17.64 54.34
C LYS A 495 66.24 17.07 55.66
N ASP A 496 65.40 17.20 56.69
CA ASP A 496 65.63 16.67 58.04
C ASP A 496 66.99 17.10 58.64
N GLY A 497 67.35 18.38 58.44
CA GLY A 497 68.63 18.95 58.92
C GLY A 497 69.88 18.49 58.16
N LYS A 498 69.73 17.63 57.14
CA LYS A 498 70.83 17.14 56.29
C LYS A 498 70.86 17.89 54.96
N THR A 499 72.07 18.08 54.44
CA THR A 499 72.31 18.69 53.12
C THR A 499 72.73 17.60 52.14
N TYR A 500 72.02 17.50 51.01
CA TYR A 500 72.30 16.56 49.93
C TYR A 500 72.72 17.34 48.69
N ARG A 501 73.79 16.92 48.02
CA ARG A 501 74.27 17.53 46.76
C ARG A 501 74.05 16.56 45.61
N LEU A 502 73.67 17.06 44.44
CA LEU A 502 73.52 16.24 43.25
C LEU A 502 74.86 15.54 42.92
N VAL A 503 74.80 14.24 42.64
CA VAL A 503 75.99 13.47 42.28
C VAL A 503 76.55 13.92 40.92
N THR A 504 77.87 13.95 40.79
CA THR A 504 78.59 14.41 39.58
C THR A 504 79.39 13.30 38.89
N LYS A 505 79.25 12.06 39.36
CA LYS A 505 79.91 10.87 38.81
C LYS A 505 78.88 9.78 38.63
N LYS A 506 79.07 8.94 37.60
CA LYS A 506 78.27 7.73 37.41
C LYS A 506 78.39 6.81 38.63
N GLY A 507 77.28 6.21 39.05
CA GLY A 507 77.29 5.28 40.18
C GLY A 507 76.04 4.42 40.26
N VAL A 508 75.93 3.71 41.39
CA VAL A 508 74.78 2.87 41.72
C VAL A 508 74.37 3.18 43.16
N THR A 509 73.08 3.40 43.39
CA THR A 509 72.53 3.58 44.73
C THR A 509 72.55 2.26 45.50
N LYS A 510 72.39 2.30 46.83
CA LYS A 510 72.37 1.07 47.65
C LYS A 510 71.21 0.13 47.33
N ASP A 511 70.09 0.67 46.85
CA ASP A 511 68.95 -0.11 46.33
C ASP A 511 69.14 -0.60 44.90
N GLY A 512 70.32 -0.41 44.30
CA GLY A 512 70.71 -0.99 43.01
C GLY A 512 70.33 -0.17 41.78
N ARG A 513 69.82 1.06 41.94
CA ARG A 513 69.49 1.94 40.82
C ARG A 513 70.75 2.61 40.26
N VAL A 514 70.97 2.47 38.95
CA VAL A 514 72.12 3.06 38.26
C VAL A 514 71.81 4.51 37.89
N TYR A 515 72.79 5.41 38.02
CA TYR A 515 72.67 6.81 37.60
C TYR A 515 73.92 7.29 36.85
N ASP A 516 73.75 8.26 35.95
CA ASP A 516 74.80 8.82 35.11
C ASP A 516 75.61 9.94 35.79
N ALA A 517 76.57 10.53 35.07
CA ALA A 517 77.41 11.62 35.58
C ALA A 517 76.66 12.96 35.76
N ALA A 518 75.44 13.08 35.23
CA ALA A 518 74.55 14.22 35.43
C ALA A 518 73.59 14.01 36.63
N GLY A 519 73.73 12.88 37.33
CA GLY A 519 72.92 12.49 38.48
C GLY A 519 71.53 11.98 38.11
N VAL A 520 71.28 11.62 36.86
CA VAL A 520 69.99 11.09 36.38
C VAL A 520 70.02 9.57 36.45
N ALA A 521 68.98 8.96 37.01
CA ALA A 521 68.82 7.52 37.00
C ALA A 521 68.65 6.98 35.57
N VAL A 522 69.37 5.91 35.25
CA VAL A 522 69.38 5.26 33.93
C VAL A 522 68.98 3.80 34.10
N GLY A 523 67.68 3.56 34.21
CA GLY A 523 67.08 2.25 34.42
C GLY A 523 65.81 2.06 33.59
N ALA A 524 65.32 0.82 33.47
CA ALA A 524 64.12 0.51 32.67
C ALA A 524 62.85 1.23 33.16
N SER A 525 62.82 1.65 34.43
CA SER A 525 61.74 2.42 35.05
C SER A 525 61.95 3.94 35.01
N ASP A 526 63.10 4.42 34.54
CA ASP A 526 63.51 5.81 34.61
C ASP A 526 63.63 6.40 33.20
N SER A 527 63.21 7.66 33.07
CA SER A 527 63.25 8.43 31.82
C SER A 527 64.42 9.42 31.82
N PRO A 528 65.00 9.74 30.64
CA PRO A 528 66.04 10.76 30.54
C PRO A 528 65.53 12.13 30.99
N SER A 529 66.43 13.04 31.37
CA SER A 529 66.06 14.38 31.83
C SER A 529 65.48 15.28 30.73
N VAL A 530 65.66 14.92 29.46
CA VAL A 530 65.05 15.59 28.30
C VAL A 530 64.50 14.53 27.36
N GLY A 531 63.36 14.80 26.73
CA GLY A 531 62.78 13.86 25.77
C GLY A 531 61.42 14.28 25.25
N LYS A 532 60.71 13.30 24.69
CA LYS A 532 59.35 13.47 24.16
C LYS A 532 58.31 12.91 25.11
N VAL A 533 57.21 13.65 25.30
CA VAL A 533 56.02 13.16 26.01
C VAL A 533 55.41 11.99 25.25
N GLU A 534 54.98 10.96 25.95
CA GLU A 534 54.42 9.73 25.37
C GLU A 534 52.94 9.57 25.76
N ALA A 535 52.10 9.29 24.77
CA ALA A 535 50.66 9.16 24.95
C ALA A 535 50.29 8.07 25.97
N GLY A 536 49.45 8.43 26.96
CA GLY A 536 48.96 7.51 27.98
C GLY A 536 50.01 7.08 29.01
N VAL A 537 51.23 7.60 28.94
CA VAL A 537 52.36 7.23 29.81
C VAL A 537 52.72 8.40 30.73
N THR A 538 53.05 8.07 31.98
CA THR A 538 53.71 8.99 32.90
C THR A 538 55.19 8.63 32.94
N LYS A 539 56.04 9.50 32.40
CA LYS A 539 57.49 9.36 32.46
C LYS A 539 58.00 9.82 33.81
N GLU A 540 58.92 9.06 34.39
CA GLU A 540 59.49 9.34 35.71
C GLU A 540 60.99 9.62 35.54
N VAL A 541 61.39 10.87 35.70
CA VAL A 541 62.79 11.30 35.73
C VAL A 541 63.25 11.30 37.18
N THR A 542 64.36 10.63 37.49
CA THR A 542 64.84 10.53 38.88
C THR A 542 66.24 11.11 39.02
N TYR A 543 66.40 12.13 39.88
CA TYR A 543 67.69 12.70 40.24
C TYR A 543 68.23 12.09 41.54
N VAL A 544 69.52 11.75 41.56
CA VAL A 544 70.22 11.11 42.69
C VAL A 544 71.18 12.08 43.37
N TYR A 545 71.12 12.14 44.70
CA TYR A 545 71.93 13.05 45.51
C TYR A 545 72.75 12.30 46.57
N GLU A 546 73.95 12.76 46.85
CA GLU A 546 74.77 12.26 47.94
C GLU A 546 74.65 13.16 49.18
N LEU A 547 74.76 12.55 50.37
CA LEU A 547 74.78 13.28 51.63
C LEU A 547 76.10 14.03 51.77
N VAL A 548 76.04 15.34 52.02
CA VAL A 548 77.22 16.15 52.32
C VAL A 548 77.57 15.96 53.80
N THR A 549 78.64 15.22 54.08
CA THR A 549 79.32 15.23 55.38
C THR A 549 80.34 16.36 55.35
N GLU A 550 80.29 17.31 56.29
CA GLU A 550 81.25 18.41 56.36
C GLU A 550 82.69 17.85 56.42
N GLN A 551 83.40 18.00 55.30
CA GLN A 551 84.84 17.78 55.16
C GLN A 551 85.44 19.14 54.76
N PRO A 552 86.56 19.58 55.36
CA PRO A 552 87.07 20.94 55.18
C PRO A 552 87.58 21.20 53.75
N GLU A 553 87.50 22.47 53.34
CA GLU A 553 87.88 23.00 52.02
C GLU A 553 89.31 22.61 51.57
N PRO A 554 89.54 22.32 50.27
CA PRO A 554 90.87 22.33 49.71
C PRO A 554 91.33 23.76 49.40
N GLY A 555 92.54 24.11 49.87
CA GLY A 555 93.20 25.41 49.71
C GLY A 555 93.64 25.80 48.29
N PRO A 556 94.29 26.97 48.14
CA PRO A 556 94.39 27.69 46.87
C PRO A 556 95.37 27.08 45.85
N THR A 557 95.01 27.30 44.58
CA THR A 557 95.66 26.92 43.32
C THR A 557 97.12 27.39 43.15
N PRO A 558 98.00 26.61 42.48
CA PRO A 558 99.17 27.14 41.79
C PRO A 558 98.81 27.61 40.36
N LYS A 559 99.36 28.75 39.97
CA LYS A 559 99.24 29.38 38.64
C LYS A 559 100.26 28.79 37.65
N PRO A 560 99.83 28.29 36.47
CA PRO A 560 100.71 28.14 35.31
C PRO A 560 100.47 29.25 34.26
N THR A 561 101.51 29.40 33.45
CA THR A 561 101.91 30.42 32.46
C THR A 561 101.03 30.55 31.19
N PRO A 562 101.23 31.64 30.39
CA PRO A 562 100.41 31.94 29.21
C PRO A 562 100.65 30.94 28.07
N GLN A 563 99.58 30.45 27.43
CA GLN A 563 99.59 29.69 26.19
C GLN A 563 98.87 30.49 25.07
N PRO A 564 99.25 30.34 23.78
CA PRO A 564 99.02 31.32 22.72
C PRO A 564 97.56 31.49 22.28
N GLU A 565 97.33 32.66 21.68
CA GLU A 565 96.16 33.12 20.94
C GLU A 565 95.72 32.19 19.78
N PRO A 566 94.45 32.34 19.30
CA PRO A 566 93.62 31.25 18.82
C PRO A 566 93.90 30.87 17.36
N SER A 567 93.79 29.58 17.05
CA SER A 567 93.65 29.09 15.68
C SER A 567 92.16 29.03 15.29
N PRO A 568 91.77 29.42 14.06
CA PRO A 568 90.37 29.62 13.68
C PRO A 568 89.55 28.32 13.71
N ALA A 569 88.29 28.47 14.10
CA ALA A 569 87.29 27.41 14.07
C ALA A 569 87.20 26.73 12.69
N PRO A 570 87.16 25.39 12.61
CA PRO A 570 86.72 24.73 11.40
C PRO A 570 85.26 25.09 11.17
N LYS A 571 85.02 25.76 10.03
CA LYS A 571 83.71 26.07 9.47
C LYS A 571 82.86 24.79 9.47
N PRO A 572 81.59 24.80 9.94
CA PRO A 572 80.73 23.64 9.87
C PRO A 572 80.66 23.14 8.43
N THR A 573 81.01 21.87 8.24
CA THR A 573 80.70 21.13 7.02
C THR A 573 79.20 21.23 6.76
N PRO A 574 78.77 21.59 5.53
CA PRO A 574 77.36 21.61 5.17
C PRO A 574 76.75 20.25 5.48
N GLN A 575 75.69 20.26 6.30
CA GLN A 575 74.77 19.13 6.40
C GLN A 575 74.30 18.80 4.98
N PRO A 576 74.23 17.53 4.56
CA PRO A 576 73.70 17.17 3.25
C PRO A 576 72.32 17.81 3.10
N GLU A 577 72.13 18.59 2.02
CA GLU A 577 70.81 19.08 1.64
C GLU A 577 69.84 17.89 1.63
N PRO A 578 68.66 18.01 2.23
CA PRO A 578 67.64 16.99 2.08
C PRO A 578 67.39 16.81 0.59
N SER A 579 67.56 15.57 0.12
CA SER A 579 67.18 15.15 -1.22
C SER A 579 65.85 15.80 -1.59
N PRO A 580 65.70 16.43 -2.77
CA PRO A 580 64.43 17.00 -3.18
C PRO A 580 63.34 15.95 -3.00
N ALA A 581 62.27 16.33 -2.29
CA ALA A 581 61.08 15.51 -2.23
C ALA A 581 60.72 15.08 -3.67
N PRO A 582 60.40 13.80 -3.90
CA PRO A 582 60.00 13.35 -5.23
C PRO A 582 58.92 14.28 -5.74
N LYS A 583 59.20 14.94 -6.87
CA LYS A 583 58.23 15.79 -7.57
C LYS A 583 56.95 14.97 -7.71
N PRO A 584 55.79 15.49 -7.29
CA PRO A 584 54.54 14.75 -7.41
C PRO A 584 54.44 14.23 -8.84
N THR A 585 54.32 12.91 -8.97
CA THR A 585 53.92 12.30 -10.24
C THR A 585 52.69 13.07 -10.70
N PRO A 586 52.66 13.58 -11.95
CA PRO A 586 51.45 14.17 -12.50
C PRO A 586 50.31 13.20 -12.22
N GLN A 587 49.30 13.69 -11.51
CA GLN A 587 48.04 13.00 -11.40
C GLN A 587 47.65 12.61 -12.82
N PRO A 588 47.34 11.33 -13.11
CA PRO A 588 46.87 10.96 -14.44
C PRO A 588 45.74 11.93 -14.80
N GLU A 589 45.89 12.59 -15.96
CA GLU A 589 44.84 13.44 -16.49
C GLU A 589 43.54 12.65 -16.42
N PRO A 590 42.42 13.28 -15.97
CA PRO A 590 41.15 12.61 -15.97
C PRO A 590 40.93 12.04 -17.37
N SER A 591 40.79 10.71 -17.44
CA SER A 591 40.39 10.03 -18.67
C SER A 591 39.22 10.82 -19.25
N PRO A 592 39.32 11.29 -20.51
CA PRO A 592 38.24 12.07 -21.10
C PRO A 592 36.95 11.29 -20.92
N ALA A 593 35.94 11.98 -20.39
CA ALA A 593 34.61 11.42 -20.20
C ALA A 593 34.25 10.62 -21.46
N PRO A 594 33.79 9.36 -21.33
CA PRO A 594 33.39 8.59 -22.48
C PRO A 594 32.46 9.46 -23.31
N LYS A 595 32.88 9.73 -24.55
CA LYS A 595 32.08 10.45 -25.54
C LYS A 595 30.68 9.84 -25.50
N PRO A 596 29.61 10.65 -25.42
CA PRO A 596 28.25 10.13 -25.36
C PRO A 596 28.11 9.03 -26.41
N THR A 597 27.74 7.84 -25.95
CA THR A 597 27.36 6.75 -26.85
C THR A 597 26.39 7.35 -27.86
N PRO A 598 26.66 7.21 -29.17
CA PRO A 598 25.71 7.62 -30.18
C PRO A 598 24.35 7.05 -29.79
N GLN A 599 23.39 7.95 -29.66
CA GLN A 599 21.98 7.58 -29.58
C GLN A 599 21.75 6.55 -30.69
N PRO A 600 21.09 5.41 -30.40
CA PRO A 600 20.74 4.47 -31.46
C PRO A 600 20.09 5.25 -32.58
N GLU A 601 20.66 5.16 -33.79
CA GLU A 601 19.97 5.65 -34.97
C GLU A 601 18.56 5.07 -34.97
N PRO A 602 17.52 5.88 -35.28
CA PRO A 602 16.19 5.34 -35.46
C PRO A 602 16.28 4.20 -36.45
N SER A 603 15.88 3.01 -36.00
CA SER A 603 15.73 1.85 -36.87
C SER A 603 14.96 2.29 -38.12
N PRO A 604 15.50 2.03 -39.33
CA PRO A 604 14.88 2.51 -40.56
C PRO A 604 13.43 2.06 -40.59
N ALA A 605 12.54 3.02 -40.85
CA ALA A 605 11.14 2.76 -41.06
C ALA A 605 11.02 1.56 -42.01
N GLN A 606 10.48 0.45 -41.50
CA GLN A 606 10.04 -0.62 -42.37
C GLN A 606 8.96 -0.02 -43.26
N LYS A 607 9.35 0.17 -44.53
CA LYS A 607 8.45 0.42 -45.64
C LYS A 607 7.27 -0.55 -45.52
N PRO A 608 6.01 -0.07 -45.59
CA PRO A 608 4.86 -0.95 -45.62
C PRO A 608 5.05 -1.99 -46.72
N ALA A 609 5.03 -3.27 -46.34
CA ALA A 609 4.83 -4.33 -47.32
C ALA A 609 3.49 -4.05 -48.02
N PRO A 610 3.44 -4.10 -49.37
CA PRO A 610 2.21 -3.86 -50.12
C PRO A 610 1.14 -4.88 -49.71
N PRO A 611 -0.16 -4.51 -49.80
CA PRO A 611 -1.24 -5.44 -49.53
C PRO A 611 -1.17 -6.56 -50.57
N SER A 612 -0.74 -7.76 -50.15
CA SER A 612 -0.86 -8.94 -51.00
C SER A 612 -2.32 -9.22 -51.22
N ALA A 613 -2.66 -9.19 -52.50
CA ALA A 613 -3.97 -9.35 -53.06
C ALA A 613 -4.65 -10.62 -52.56
N ARG A 614 -5.94 -10.45 -52.29
CA ARG A 614 -7.02 -11.37 -52.61
C ARG A 614 -6.61 -12.35 -53.72
N GLN A 615 -6.37 -13.61 -53.36
CA GLN A 615 -6.57 -14.73 -54.27
C GLN A 615 -7.78 -15.54 -53.82
N THR A 616 -8.68 -15.62 -54.77
CA THR A 616 -9.97 -16.28 -54.79
C THR A 616 -9.82 -17.75 -55.20
N VAL A 617 -10.65 -18.60 -54.57
CA VAL A 617 -11.19 -19.93 -54.99
C VAL A 617 -10.20 -21.11 -55.24
N PRO A 618 -10.62 -22.40 -55.15
CA PRO A 618 -11.96 -22.93 -54.84
C PRO A 618 -12.03 -24.11 -53.83
N VAL A 619 -13.28 -24.37 -53.46
CA VAL A 619 -13.82 -25.60 -52.87
C VAL A 619 -13.38 -26.84 -53.66
N SER A 620 -12.90 -27.86 -52.96
CA SER A 620 -13.03 -29.26 -53.38
C SER A 620 -13.32 -30.16 -52.17
N ARG A 621 -14.44 -30.88 -52.29
CA ARG A 621 -14.89 -31.94 -51.39
C ARG A 621 -13.90 -33.11 -51.47
N GLU A 622 -13.59 -33.72 -50.33
CA GLU A 622 -13.42 -35.17 -50.31
C GLU A 622 -13.83 -35.75 -48.96
N VAL A 623 -14.75 -36.72 -49.05
CA VAL A 623 -15.29 -37.52 -47.97
C VAL A 623 -14.35 -38.70 -47.76
N LYS A 624 -13.89 -38.93 -46.53
CA LYS A 624 -13.43 -40.26 -46.09
C LYS A 624 -14.13 -40.66 -44.81
N LYS A 625 -14.65 -41.88 -44.84
CA LYS A 625 -15.59 -42.50 -43.90
C LYS A 625 -14.86 -43.61 -43.13
N ALA A 626 -15.22 -43.74 -41.84
CA ALA A 626 -15.18 -44.94 -40.99
C ALA A 626 -13.81 -45.42 -40.44
N PRO A 627 -13.75 -46.12 -39.28
CA PRO A 627 -14.83 -46.89 -38.66
C PRO A 627 -15.12 -46.68 -37.17
N ALA A 628 -16.24 -47.30 -36.78
CA ALA A 628 -16.80 -47.43 -35.45
C ALA A 628 -16.24 -48.63 -34.69
N ALA A 629 -16.15 -48.49 -33.37
CA ALA A 629 -16.17 -49.53 -32.33
C ALA A 629 -16.26 -48.79 -30.98
N GLU A 630 -16.91 -49.21 -29.91
CA GLU A 630 -17.91 -50.22 -29.63
C GLU A 630 -18.46 -49.86 -28.24
N ARG A 631 -19.74 -50.13 -28.01
CA ARG A 631 -20.44 -49.83 -26.76
C ARG A 631 -20.05 -50.84 -25.69
N ALA A 632 -19.63 -50.38 -24.52
CA ALA A 632 -19.79 -51.13 -23.28
C ALA A 632 -20.94 -50.52 -22.46
N ARG A 633 -22.06 -51.23 -22.39
CA ARG A 633 -23.13 -50.99 -21.43
C ARG A 633 -22.76 -51.68 -20.11
N LEU A 634 -22.85 -50.96 -19.00
CA LEU A 634 -23.14 -51.54 -17.69
C LEU A 634 -24.22 -50.68 -17.04
N SER A 635 -25.37 -51.33 -16.84
CA SER A 635 -26.53 -50.86 -16.08
C SER A 635 -26.17 -50.70 -14.61
N ASN A 636 -26.65 -49.63 -13.96
CA ASN A 636 -27.02 -49.75 -12.56
C ASN A 636 -28.18 -48.82 -12.19
N THR A 637 -29.29 -49.48 -11.87
CA THR A 637 -30.41 -49.02 -11.07
C THR A 637 -29.95 -48.63 -9.67
N GLY A 638 -30.56 -47.60 -9.07
CA GLY A 638 -30.72 -47.57 -7.61
C GLY A 638 -30.49 -46.23 -6.90
N VAL A 639 -31.62 -45.65 -6.47
CA VAL A 639 -31.84 -45.02 -5.17
C VAL A 639 -31.34 -43.58 -4.96
N ALA A 640 -32.32 -42.68 -4.95
CA ALA A 640 -32.28 -41.38 -4.30
C ALA A 640 -32.01 -41.54 -2.80
N VAL A 641 -30.93 -40.92 -2.31
CA VAL A 641 -30.75 -40.66 -0.88
C VAL A 641 -31.21 -39.24 -0.61
N ALA A 642 -32.47 -39.13 -0.19
CA ALA A 642 -32.96 -38.00 0.59
C ALA A 642 -32.38 -38.14 2.01
N LEU A 643 -31.67 -37.11 2.48
CA LEU A 643 -31.39 -36.95 3.90
C LEU A 643 -32.46 -36.02 4.49
N PRO A 644 -33.36 -36.53 5.35
CA PRO A 644 -34.27 -35.69 6.12
C PRO A 644 -33.53 -35.14 7.35
N LEU A 645 -33.46 -33.81 7.49
CA LEU A 645 -33.24 -33.20 8.81
C LEU A 645 -34.54 -33.37 9.61
N SER A 646 -34.53 -34.32 10.54
CA SER A 646 -35.55 -34.46 11.58
C SER A 646 -35.34 -33.37 12.65
N LEU A 647 -36.27 -32.43 12.71
CA LEU A 647 -36.48 -31.58 13.89
C LEU A 647 -37.18 -32.44 14.96
N ALA A 648 -36.46 -32.78 16.03
CA ALA A 648 -37.07 -33.26 17.27
C ALA A 648 -37.23 -32.07 18.24
N ALA A 649 -38.48 -31.83 18.63
CA ALA A 649 -38.88 -30.83 19.62
C ALA A 649 -38.52 -31.28 21.05
N ALA A 650 -38.04 -30.34 21.87
CA ALA A 650 -38.44 -30.15 23.28
C ALA A 650 -37.62 -29.02 23.92
N GLY A 651 -38.29 -28.07 24.59
CA GLY A 651 -37.65 -27.20 25.59
C GLY A 651 -37.96 -25.72 25.49
N LEU A 652 -39.21 -25.35 25.74
CA LEU A 652 -39.61 -24.01 26.18
C LEU A 652 -38.74 -23.54 27.36
N ILE A 653 -38.06 -22.39 27.22
CA ILE A 653 -37.76 -21.52 28.35
C ILE A 653 -38.21 -20.10 27.99
N VAL A 654 -39.28 -19.70 28.67
CA VAL A 654 -39.83 -18.36 28.76
C VAL A 654 -38.85 -17.49 29.53
N ILE A 655 -38.34 -16.39 28.94
CA ILE A 655 -37.78 -15.28 29.72
C ILE A 655 -38.83 -14.19 29.75
N GLY A 656 -39.65 -14.25 30.80
CA GLY A 656 -40.55 -13.19 31.19
C GLY A 656 -39.77 -12.06 31.85
N SER A 657 -39.97 -10.85 31.32
CA SER A 657 -39.67 -9.60 32.00
C SER A 657 -40.44 -9.54 33.31
N ALA A 658 -39.74 -9.42 34.45
CA ALA A 658 -40.35 -9.04 35.71
C ALA A 658 -39.44 -8.06 36.47
N ILE A 659 -39.87 -6.81 36.42
CA ILE A 659 -39.56 -5.74 37.36
C ILE A 659 -40.22 -6.12 38.69
N PHE A 660 -39.50 -6.15 39.82
CA PHE A 660 -39.90 -5.49 41.09
C PHE A 660 -38.89 -5.68 42.24
N LYS A 661 -38.56 -4.54 42.86
CA LYS A 661 -38.38 -4.23 44.29
C LYS A 661 -38.14 -5.37 45.32
N ASN A 662 -37.01 -5.21 46.01
CA ASN A 662 -36.86 -4.96 47.46
C ASN A 662 -37.36 -5.99 48.51
N ARG A 663 -36.38 -6.34 49.37
CA ARG A 663 -36.43 -6.61 50.83
C ARG A 663 -36.82 -8.00 51.40
N LYS A 664 -35.94 -8.41 52.33
CA LYS A 664 -36.12 -9.20 53.58
C LYS A 664 -36.21 -10.73 53.44
N THR A 665 -35.14 -11.48 53.77
CA THR A 665 -34.66 -11.97 55.11
C THR A 665 -35.36 -13.20 55.65
N LEU A 666 -34.53 -14.23 55.95
CA LEU A 666 -34.70 -15.39 56.84
C LEU A 666 -35.86 -16.36 56.47
N HIS A 667 -35.69 -17.68 56.48
CA HIS A 667 -34.85 -18.57 57.28
C HIS A 667 -34.33 -19.76 56.46
#